data_AF-A0A1Q9BUC1-F1
#
_entry.id   AF-A0A1Q9BUC1-F1
#
_cell.length_a   1.000
_cell.length_b   1.000
_cell.length_c   1.000
_cell.angle_alpha   90.00
_cell.angle_beta   90.00
_cell.angle_gamma   90.00
#
_symmetry.space_group_name_H-M   'P 1'
#
loop_
_entity.id
_entity.type
_entity.pdbx_description
1 polymer ?
#
loop_
_entity_poly.entity_id
_entity_poly.type
_entity_poly.pdbx_seq_one_letter_code
_entity_poly.pdbx_strand_id
1 'polypeptide(L)'
;MFEHAHAFNQPIGLWNTSAVTTMKGMFWHAHAFNQPVGSWDTSQVRNMAGMFDNAFVFNQDIGSWNTAAVTDMSWLLFGARSFNQPVGSWDVSAVVSMKAMFSTAHAFNQPTGQWNTSSVITMRGMFEDAYKFDQPIGLWNTSAVVDMSRMFIQANDFDQPIGSWDTSSVTTMKLLFYGAKAFNQPVGSWDVSAVVSVKGMFCKAESFNQPVGSWNMFAVTSMESMFEDAHAFNQPIGFWNTSAVTTMKNMFFDAHAFNQPVGSWDTSQVRNMRGMFCDAYVFNQDIGGWNTSAVTNMSGMFLGARAFNQPVGSWDVSAVVSMKAMFSTAHAFNQPIGQWNTSSVITMRGMFEDAYKFDQPIGLWNTSAVVDMSRMFIQANDFDQPIGSWDTSSVTTMKLLFYGAKAFNQPVGSWDVSAVVSVKGMFCKAESFNQPVGSWNMFAVTSMESMFEDAHAFNQPIGFWNTSAVTTMKNMFFDAHAFNQPVGSWDTSQVKNMAGMFANAYVFNQDIGGWNTSAVTNMSWMFFGARAFNQPVGSWDVSAVVSMEAMFCKAESFNQPVGSWNVSAVTSMESMFAHAHAFNQTIGSWNTSAVITMKNMFFDAHAFNQPVGSWDTSQVRNMRGMFCDAYVFNQDIGAWNTSAVMDMSWMFYGARAFNQPVGSWDVSRVTDMQHMFFLASRFNQPLASWNVSSVTSMKGMFMRALEFNQPVSSWDTSAVKDMSCMFQEAARYNQPMSSWNTSAVTDMHKMFYGARAFNQPIGDWDTSAVTNMNFMFTRATVFNQPIGSWNTSAVTFTAFMFRGAAAFDQAIGSWSTSAVVNMRGMFYAAQVFNHPLAAWTTSSAVDMSSMFRKAYAFNQPLDSWKTSAVTTMKGMFAGAVSFNQPLGSWKTSAVTDMSFMFQKAFAFDGWIGCWDTSNVRDMQGMFSGSSVFNQSLGTWDTTKVTDMSGMFEGAIAFNQPVGEWDTSAVTDLSHMFHEASSFNQPVSSW
;
A
#
# COMPACT_ATOMS: atom_id res chain seq x y z
N MET A 1 -22.26 33.86 -49.94
CA MET A 1 -22.92 35.19 -49.92
C MET A 1 -23.07 35.71 -48.49
N PHE A 2 -23.32 34.82 -47.52
CA PHE A 2 -23.47 35.10 -46.09
C PHE A 2 -22.45 34.33 -45.25
N GLU A 3 -21.23 34.24 -45.79
CA GLU A 3 -20.11 33.54 -45.16
C GLU A 3 -19.76 34.19 -43.82
N HIS A 4 -19.66 33.39 -42.74
CA HIS A 4 -19.40 33.83 -41.37
C HIS A 4 -20.41 34.85 -40.77
N ALA A 5 -21.65 34.91 -41.29
CA ALA A 5 -22.65 35.84 -40.78
C ALA A 5 -23.14 35.45 -39.36
N HIS A 6 -22.99 36.34 -38.38
CA HIS A 6 -23.33 36.08 -36.97
C HIS A 6 -24.85 36.11 -36.67
N ALA A 7 -25.59 36.96 -37.38
CA ALA A 7 -27.06 37.02 -37.42
C ALA A 7 -27.50 37.82 -38.65
N PHE A 8 -28.40 37.28 -39.46
CA PHE A 8 -28.84 37.93 -40.70
C PHE A 8 -30.37 37.93 -40.84
N ASN A 9 -30.96 39.13 -40.82
CA ASN A 9 -32.42 39.36 -40.75
C ASN A 9 -33.00 40.11 -41.98
N GLN A 10 -32.30 40.12 -43.12
CA GLN A 10 -32.86 40.74 -44.34
C GLN A 10 -33.94 39.82 -44.95
N PRO A 11 -35.02 40.36 -45.55
CA PRO A 11 -36.15 39.60 -46.09
C PRO A 11 -35.78 38.91 -47.42
N ILE A 12 -34.85 37.95 -47.37
CA ILE A 12 -34.35 37.24 -48.55
C ILE A 12 -35.36 36.27 -49.16
N GLY A 13 -36.47 35.96 -48.47
CA GLY A 13 -37.56 35.16 -49.02
C GLY A 13 -38.22 35.75 -50.26
N LEU A 14 -38.06 37.06 -50.48
CA LEU A 14 -38.58 37.80 -51.65
C LEU A 14 -37.60 37.83 -52.85
N TRP A 15 -36.43 37.22 -52.72
CA TRP A 15 -35.46 37.18 -53.81
C TRP A 15 -35.99 36.33 -54.97
N ASN A 16 -35.86 36.86 -56.20
CA ASN A 16 -36.13 36.07 -57.40
C ASN A 16 -34.96 35.12 -57.67
N THR A 17 -35.10 33.86 -57.27
CA THR A 17 -34.07 32.82 -57.44
C THR A 17 -34.20 32.01 -58.74
N SER A 18 -35.17 32.31 -59.62
CA SER A 18 -35.46 31.52 -60.83
C SER A 18 -34.30 31.38 -61.82
N ALA A 19 -33.31 32.27 -61.79
CA ALA A 19 -32.11 32.21 -62.62
C ALA A 19 -30.85 31.67 -61.90
N VAL A 20 -30.96 31.33 -60.61
CA VAL A 20 -29.81 30.89 -59.80
C VAL A 20 -29.44 29.46 -60.16
N THR A 21 -28.22 29.27 -60.65
CA THR A 21 -27.70 27.94 -61.03
C THR A 21 -26.75 27.33 -59.98
N THR A 22 -26.30 28.11 -59.00
CA THR A 22 -25.41 27.67 -57.92
C THR A 22 -25.74 28.38 -56.62
N MET A 23 -25.83 27.60 -55.54
CA MET A 23 -25.98 28.07 -54.15
C MET A 23 -24.78 27.65 -53.29
N LYS A 24 -23.67 27.28 -53.94
CA LYS A 24 -22.46 26.82 -53.28
C LYS A 24 -21.98 27.82 -52.23
N GLY A 25 -21.74 27.34 -51.00
CA GLY A 25 -21.20 28.15 -49.89
C GLY A 25 -22.07 29.34 -49.47
N MET A 26 -23.36 29.36 -49.83
CA MET A 26 -24.19 30.55 -49.63
C MET A 26 -24.27 31.00 -48.16
N PHE A 27 -24.38 30.07 -47.20
CA PHE A 27 -24.49 30.29 -45.76
C PHE A 27 -23.35 29.63 -44.95
N TRP A 28 -22.16 29.53 -45.55
CA TRP A 28 -21.01 28.90 -44.89
C TRP A 28 -20.67 29.58 -43.55
N HIS A 29 -20.59 28.82 -42.45
CA HIS A 29 -20.38 29.29 -41.07
C HIS A 29 -21.39 30.33 -40.56
N ALA A 30 -22.60 30.38 -41.12
CA ALA A 30 -23.63 31.28 -40.62
C ALA A 30 -24.14 30.81 -39.24
N HIS A 31 -24.12 31.70 -38.24
CA HIS A 31 -24.47 31.33 -36.86
C HIS A 31 -26.00 31.26 -36.63
N ALA A 32 -26.77 32.19 -37.23
CA ALA A 32 -28.23 32.14 -37.18
C ALA A 32 -28.88 32.91 -38.36
N PHE A 33 -29.78 32.26 -39.10
CA PHE A 33 -30.69 32.92 -40.05
C PHE A 33 -32.08 32.24 -40.01
N ASN A 34 -33.13 33.05 -39.81
CA ASN A 34 -34.51 32.58 -39.57
C ASN A 34 -35.51 33.09 -40.61
N GLN A 35 -35.04 33.48 -41.80
CA GLN A 35 -35.88 34.06 -42.84
C GLN A 35 -36.47 32.93 -43.70
N PRO A 36 -37.76 32.99 -44.08
CA PRO A 36 -38.39 31.93 -44.87
C PRO A 36 -37.73 31.85 -46.26
N VAL A 37 -37.15 30.70 -46.57
CA VAL A 37 -36.52 30.41 -47.88
C VAL A 37 -37.27 29.32 -48.66
N GLY A 38 -38.36 28.78 -48.11
CA GLY A 38 -39.16 27.74 -48.76
C GLY A 38 -39.84 28.18 -50.07
N SER A 39 -40.03 29.50 -50.27
CA SER A 39 -40.60 30.10 -51.48
C SER A 39 -39.59 30.30 -52.62
N TRP A 40 -38.31 29.99 -52.41
CA TRP A 40 -37.30 30.10 -53.46
C TRP A 40 -37.54 29.08 -54.57
N ASP A 41 -37.55 29.56 -55.81
CA ASP A 41 -37.44 28.69 -56.99
C ASP A 41 -36.01 28.15 -57.06
N THR A 42 -35.88 26.83 -56.85
CA THR A 42 -34.62 26.08 -56.89
C THR A 42 -34.49 25.23 -58.17
N SER A 43 -35.44 25.32 -59.10
CA SER A 43 -35.54 24.44 -60.28
C SER A 43 -34.35 24.51 -61.24
N GLN A 44 -33.56 25.59 -61.22
CA GLN A 44 -32.36 25.77 -62.04
C GLN A 44 -31.04 25.49 -61.28
N VAL A 45 -31.10 25.25 -59.96
CA VAL A 45 -29.90 25.09 -59.14
C VAL A 45 -29.25 23.74 -59.41
N ARG A 46 -27.98 23.74 -59.83
CA ARG A 46 -27.20 22.54 -60.13
C ARG A 46 -26.16 22.19 -59.07
N ASN A 47 -25.70 23.18 -58.30
CA ASN A 47 -24.67 23.01 -57.28
C ASN A 47 -25.11 23.63 -55.94
N MET A 48 -25.25 22.80 -54.91
CA MET A 48 -25.60 23.19 -53.54
C MET A 48 -24.44 22.92 -52.56
N ALA A 49 -23.23 22.67 -53.05
CA ALA A 49 -22.14 22.22 -52.20
C ALA A 49 -21.81 23.24 -51.08
N GLY A 50 -21.66 22.77 -49.84
CA GLY A 50 -21.31 23.61 -48.70
C GLY A 50 -22.30 24.74 -48.38
N MET A 51 -23.53 24.70 -48.92
CA MET A 51 -24.48 25.80 -48.76
C MET A 51 -24.76 26.12 -47.28
N PHE A 52 -24.84 25.11 -46.39
CA PHE A 52 -25.06 25.27 -44.94
C PHE A 52 -23.93 24.68 -44.09
N ASP A 53 -22.72 24.59 -44.63
CA ASP A 53 -21.56 24.08 -43.90
C ASP A 53 -21.31 24.92 -42.63
N ASN A 54 -21.23 24.26 -41.46
CA ASN A 54 -21.13 24.80 -40.11
C ASN A 54 -22.22 25.81 -39.74
N ALA A 55 -23.44 25.66 -40.27
CA ALA A 55 -24.58 26.45 -39.84
C ALA A 55 -25.10 26.00 -38.46
N PHE A 56 -25.17 26.92 -37.48
CA PHE A 56 -25.50 26.57 -36.09
C PHE A 56 -27.02 26.49 -35.82
N VAL A 57 -27.77 27.50 -36.29
CA VAL A 57 -29.23 27.62 -36.10
C VAL A 57 -29.90 27.78 -37.46
N PHE A 58 -30.44 26.69 -37.98
CA PHE A 58 -31.18 26.64 -39.25
C PHE A 58 -32.47 25.83 -39.04
N ASN A 59 -33.62 26.52 -39.02
CA ASN A 59 -34.94 25.94 -38.72
C ASN A 59 -35.98 26.15 -39.83
N GLN A 60 -35.56 26.57 -41.03
CA GLN A 60 -36.48 26.93 -42.12
C GLN A 60 -36.89 25.72 -42.94
N ASP A 61 -38.17 25.64 -43.33
CA ASP A 61 -38.65 24.56 -44.19
C ASP A 61 -38.06 24.69 -45.61
N ILE A 62 -37.40 23.64 -46.06
CA ILE A 62 -36.80 23.48 -47.40
C ILE A 62 -37.35 22.24 -48.12
N GLY A 63 -38.37 21.56 -47.57
CA GLY A 63 -38.92 20.34 -48.16
C GLY A 63 -39.65 20.57 -49.48
N SER A 64 -40.09 21.80 -49.75
CA SER A 64 -40.75 22.22 -51.00
C SER A 64 -39.78 22.58 -52.13
N TRP A 65 -38.48 22.55 -51.89
CA TRP A 65 -37.49 22.87 -52.92
C TRP A 65 -37.47 21.81 -54.03
N ASN A 66 -37.34 22.26 -55.28
CA ASN A 66 -37.17 21.41 -56.44
C ASN A 66 -35.68 21.12 -56.64
N THR A 67 -35.25 19.93 -56.21
CA THR A 67 -33.86 19.49 -56.29
C THR A 67 -33.54 18.66 -57.54
N ALA A 68 -34.48 18.47 -58.47
CA ALA A 68 -34.32 17.55 -59.61
C ALA A 68 -33.15 17.90 -60.55
N ALA A 69 -32.69 19.17 -60.55
CA ALA A 69 -31.55 19.62 -61.34
C ALA A 69 -30.20 19.60 -60.56
N VAL A 70 -30.21 19.29 -59.26
CA VAL A 70 -29.03 19.36 -58.40
C VAL A 70 -28.13 18.16 -58.67
N THR A 71 -26.86 18.43 -58.96
CA THR A 71 -25.84 17.41 -59.28
C THR A 71 -24.77 17.28 -58.19
N ASP A 72 -24.57 18.29 -57.35
CA ASP A 72 -23.54 18.32 -56.31
C ASP A 72 -24.11 18.82 -54.97
N MET A 73 -24.18 17.91 -53.98
CA MET A 73 -24.60 18.17 -52.60
C MET A 73 -23.44 18.01 -51.60
N SER A 74 -22.19 18.05 -52.08
CA SER A 74 -21.02 17.86 -51.23
C SER A 74 -20.98 18.89 -50.10
N TRP A 75 -20.75 18.47 -48.85
CA TRP A 75 -20.67 19.35 -47.68
C TRP A 75 -21.94 20.16 -47.37
N LEU A 76 -23.08 19.89 -48.04
CA LEU A 76 -24.28 20.73 -47.96
C LEU A 76 -24.70 21.01 -46.50
N LEU A 77 -24.62 20.03 -45.60
CA LEU A 77 -25.01 20.11 -44.19
C LEU A 77 -23.88 19.71 -43.23
N PHE A 78 -22.63 19.86 -43.66
CA PHE A 78 -21.48 19.59 -42.81
C PHE A 78 -21.55 20.45 -41.53
N GLY A 79 -21.31 19.90 -40.34
CA GLY A 79 -21.27 20.68 -39.09
C GLY A 79 -22.61 21.23 -38.60
N ALA A 80 -23.72 20.88 -39.26
CA ALA A 80 -25.02 21.43 -38.93
C ALA A 80 -25.54 20.88 -37.59
N ARG A 81 -25.62 21.73 -36.55
CA ARG A 81 -25.95 21.29 -35.18
C ARG A 81 -27.45 21.12 -34.91
N SER A 82 -28.28 21.88 -35.61
CA SER A 82 -29.74 21.94 -35.40
C SER A 82 -30.54 21.66 -36.67
N PHE A 83 -30.05 20.78 -37.55
CA PHE A 83 -30.71 20.45 -38.81
C PHE A 83 -31.65 19.24 -38.65
N ASN A 84 -32.95 19.44 -38.87
CA ASN A 84 -33.97 18.39 -38.86
C ASN A 84 -35.14 18.71 -39.83
N GLN A 85 -34.84 19.39 -40.93
CA GLN A 85 -35.83 19.81 -41.93
C GLN A 85 -36.26 18.63 -42.82
N PRO A 86 -37.52 18.59 -43.29
CA PRO A 86 -38.00 17.50 -44.13
C PRO A 86 -37.30 17.49 -45.49
N VAL A 87 -36.27 16.67 -45.62
CA VAL A 87 -35.55 16.45 -46.89
C VAL A 87 -35.94 15.14 -47.59
N GLY A 88 -36.84 14.35 -46.98
CA GLY A 88 -37.26 13.05 -47.53
C GLY A 88 -37.96 13.14 -48.89
N SER A 89 -38.60 14.28 -49.20
CA SER A 89 -39.30 14.53 -50.47
C SER A 89 -38.40 15.05 -51.60
N TRP A 90 -37.12 15.27 -51.34
CA TRP A 90 -36.19 15.76 -52.36
C TRP A 90 -35.95 14.71 -53.46
N ASP A 91 -36.00 15.16 -54.72
CA ASP A 91 -35.54 14.39 -55.86
C ASP A 91 -34.01 14.49 -55.96
N VAL A 92 -33.32 13.38 -55.68
CA VAL A 92 -31.85 13.30 -55.75
C VAL A 92 -31.37 12.48 -56.95
N SER A 93 -32.24 12.20 -57.92
CA SER A 93 -31.93 11.33 -59.06
C SER A 93 -30.83 11.86 -59.98
N ALA A 94 -30.57 13.19 -59.97
CA ALA A 94 -29.48 13.81 -60.71
C ALA A 94 -28.18 14.01 -59.89
N VAL A 95 -28.21 13.72 -58.58
CA VAL A 95 -27.08 13.98 -57.68
C VAL A 95 -25.96 12.99 -57.94
N VAL A 96 -24.77 13.50 -58.21
CA VAL A 96 -23.55 12.74 -58.49
C VAL A 96 -22.62 12.68 -57.27
N SER A 97 -22.61 13.70 -56.41
CA SER A 97 -21.76 13.75 -55.22
C SER A 97 -22.54 14.10 -53.95
N MET A 98 -22.47 13.21 -52.95
CA MET A 98 -22.97 13.42 -51.58
C MET A 98 -21.82 13.45 -50.56
N LYS A 99 -20.61 13.76 -51.02
CA LYS A 99 -19.40 13.78 -50.20
C LYS A 99 -19.58 14.65 -48.95
N ALA A 100 -19.41 14.07 -47.77
CA ALA A 100 -19.50 14.75 -46.47
C ALA A 100 -20.79 15.55 -46.26
N MET A 101 -21.89 15.18 -46.94
CA MET A 101 -23.13 15.94 -46.91
C MET A 101 -23.67 16.15 -45.49
N PHE A 102 -23.62 15.13 -44.62
CA PHE A 102 -24.14 15.17 -43.25
C PHE A 102 -23.05 14.98 -42.17
N SER A 103 -21.78 15.12 -42.53
CA SER A 103 -20.71 14.87 -41.57
C SER A 103 -20.79 15.86 -40.39
N THR A 104 -20.61 15.35 -39.17
CA THR A 104 -20.76 16.04 -37.87
C THR A 104 -22.16 16.60 -37.59
N ALA A 105 -23.18 16.19 -38.35
CA ALA A 105 -24.56 16.59 -38.10
C ALA A 105 -25.12 15.89 -36.84
N HIS A 106 -25.55 16.67 -35.84
CA HIS A 106 -25.91 16.14 -34.50
C HIS A 106 -27.38 15.72 -34.33
N ALA A 107 -28.29 16.23 -35.18
CA ALA A 107 -29.74 16.12 -34.97
C ALA A 107 -30.52 15.55 -36.18
N PHE A 108 -29.82 14.96 -37.16
CA PHE A 108 -30.45 14.46 -38.39
C PHE A 108 -31.25 13.18 -38.15
N ASN A 109 -32.58 13.24 -38.30
CA ASN A 109 -33.52 12.12 -38.09
C ASN A 109 -34.63 12.09 -39.17
N GLN A 110 -34.26 12.33 -40.43
CA GLN A 110 -35.23 12.46 -41.52
C GLN A 110 -35.27 11.20 -42.39
N PRO A 111 -36.46 10.78 -42.87
CA PRO A 111 -36.62 9.56 -43.65
C PRO A 111 -36.07 9.76 -45.07
N THR A 112 -34.80 9.39 -45.29
CA THR A 112 -34.14 9.47 -46.60
C THR A 112 -34.10 8.13 -47.34
N GLY A 113 -34.68 7.07 -46.78
CA GLY A 113 -34.65 5.74 -47.38
C GLY A 113 -35.31 5.61 -48.76
N GLN A 114 -36.16 6.56 -49.16
CA GLN A 114 -36.86 6.54 -50.47
C GLN A 114 -36.14 7.33 -51.57
N TRP A 115 -34.95 7.87 -51.28
CA TRP A 115 -34.16 8.61 -52.26
C TRP A 115 -33.66 7.72 -53.41
N ASN A 116 -33.81 8.20 -54.65
CA ASN A 116 -33.21 7.57 -55.83
C ASN A 116 -31.74 7.96 -55.96
N THR A 117 -30.83 7.16 -55.42
CA THR A 117 -29.39 7.42 -55.43
C THR A 117 -28.65 6.86 -56.65
N SER A 118 -29.35 6.43 -57.71
CA SER A 118 -28.76 5.73 -58.86
C SER A 118 -27.67 6.48 -59.63
N SER A 119 -27.63 7.82 -59.54
CA SER A 119 -26.59 8.66 -60.17
C SER A 119 -25.41 8.99 -59.26
N VAL A 120 -25.47 8.63 -57.97
CA VAL A 120 -24.46 9.02 -56.98
C VAL A 120 -23.18 8.23 -57.21
N ILE A 121 -22.08 8.93 -57.47
CA ILE A 121 -20.74 8.36 -57.69
C ILE A 121 -19.92 8.34 -56.40
N THR A 122 -20.09 9.31 -55.49
CA THR A 122 -19.33 9.35 -54.24
C THR A 122 -20.21 9.67 -53.03
N MET A 123 -20.06 8.83 -51.99
CA MET A 123 -20.67 8.99 -50.66
C MET A 123 -19.58 9.16 -49.58
N ARG A 124 -18.37 9.57 -49.99
CA ARG A 124 -17.22 9.67 -49.09
C ARG A 124 -17.53 10.58 -47.91
N GLY A 125 -17.37 10.07 -46.69
CA GLY A 125 -17.58 10.84 -45.47
C GLY A 125 -19.01 11.28 -45.21
N MET A 126 -20.02 10.77 -45.94
CA MET A 126 -21.38 11.32 -45.92
C MET A 126 -21.96 11.48 -44.50
N PHE A 127 -21.72 10.53 -43.59
CA PHE A 127 -22.20 10.52 -42.20
C PHE A 127 -21.05 10.48 -41.18
N GLU A 128 -19.86 10.95 -41.55
CA GLU A 128 -18.69 10.97 -40.68
C GLU A 128 -18.96 11.81 -39.41
N ASP A 129 -18.73 11.26 -38.22
CA ASP A 129 -19.04 11.83 -36.89
C ASP A 129 -20.54 12.10 -36.62
N ALA A 130 -21.43 11.44 -37.36
CA ALA A 130 -22.86 11.46 -37.07
C ALA A 130 -23.21 10.42 -35.99
N TYR A 131 -22.81 10.67 -34.74
CA TYR A 131 -22.83 9.68 -33.63
C TYR A 131 -24.16 8.91 -33.44
N LYS A 132 -25.30 9.58 -33.65
CA LYS A 132 -26.65 9.03 -33.46
C LYS A 132 -27.34 8.60 -34.76
N PHE A 133 -26.61 8.59 -35.88
CA PHE A 133 -27.21 8.26 -37.16
C PHE A 133 -27.58 6.78 -37.21
N ASP A 134 -28.88 6.49 -37.34
CA ASP A 134 -29.41 5.13 -37.43
C ASP A 134 -30.64 5.07 -38.37
N GLN A 135 -30.64 5.87 -39.43
CA GLN A 135 -31.78 5.97 -40.35
C GLN A 135 -31.76 4.86 -41.43
N PRO A 136 -32.93 4.32 -41.84
CA PRO A 136 -33.00 3.22 -42.79
C PRO A 136 -32.62 3.69 -44.21
N ILE A 137 -31.52 3.15 -44.73
CA ILE A 137 -30.94 3.50 -46.04
C ILE A 137 -30.76 2.27 -46.97
N GLY A 138 -31.29 1.11 -46.58
CA GLY A 138 -31.11 -0.15 -47.32
C GLY A 138 -31.72 -0.19 -48.73
N LEU A 139 -32.66 0.71 -49.06
CA LEU A 139 -33.32 0.79 -50.36
C LEU A 139 -32.57 1.66 -51.39
N TRP A 140 -31.47 2.28 -51.00
CA TRP A 140 -30.64 3.09 -51.90
C TRP A 140 -30.03 2.25 -53.02
N ASN A 141 -30.02 2.80 -54.24
CA ASN A 141 -29.29 2.21 -55.37
C ASN A 141 -27.84 2.72 -55.33
N THR A 142 -26.89 1.83 -55.05
CA THR A 142 -25.46 2.15 -54.94
C THR A 142 -24.62 1.70 -56.14
N SER A 143 -25.25 1.20 -57.22
CA SER A 143 -24.55 0.61 -58.38
C SER A 143 -23.55 1.54 -59.08
N ALA A 144 -23.74 2.87 -58.99
CA ALA A 144 -22.83 3.88 -59.54
C ALA A 144 -21.74 4.36 -58.56
N VAL A 145 -21.80 3.97 -57.27
CA VAL A 145 -20.91 4.49 -56.23
C VAL A 145 -19.53 3.84 -56.37
N VAL A 146 -18.48 4.67 -56.47
CA VAL A 146 -17.09 4.22 -56.60
C VAL A 146 -16.25 4.44 -55.33
N ASP A 147 -16.64 5.39 -54.47
CA ASP A 147 -15.92 5.75 -53.23
C ASP A 147 -16.89 5.86 -52.05
N MET A 148 -16.82 4.87 -51.15
CA MET A 148 -17.55 4.83 -49.88
C MET A 148 -16.64 5.14 -48.68
N SER A 149 -15.42 5.62 -48.91
CA SER A 149 -14.45 5.81 -47.84
C SER A 149 -15.01 6.74 -46.76
N ARG A 150 -14.77 6.42 -45.49
CA ARG A 150 -15.17 7.22 -44.33
C ARG A 150 -16.68 7.44 -44.13
N MET A 151 -17.56 6.75 -44.86
CA MET A 151 -18.98 7.09 -44.88
C MET A 151 -19.65 7.08 -43.49
N PHE A 152 -19.31 6.11 -42.62
CA PHE A 152 -19.89 5.94 -41.28
C PHE A 152 -18.85 6.04 -40.15
N ILE A 153 -17.81 6.86 -40.33
CA ILE A 153 -16.84 7.11 -39.25
C ILE A 153 -17.57 7.60 -38.00
N GLN A 154 -17.31 6.98 -36.85
CA GLN A 154 -17.87 7.33 -35.53
C GLN A 154 -19.41 7.39 -35.49
N ALA A 155 -20.10 6.73 -36.41
CA ALA A 155 -21.55 6.54 -36.37
C ALA A 155 -21.88 5.44 -35.34
N ASN A 156 -21.71 5.75 -34.05
CA ASN A 156 -21.72 4.78 -32.94
C ASN A 156 -22.99 3.92 -32.91
N ASP A 157 -24.14 4.54 -33.16
CA ASP A 157 -25.46 3.89 -33.07
C ASP A 157 -25.90 3.19 -34.38
N PHE A 158 -25.13 3.34 -35.48
CA PHE A 158 -25.54 2.85 -36.79
C PHE A 158 -25.51 1.31 -36.88
N ASP A 159 -26.68 0.69 -37.06
CA ASP A 159 -26.81 -0.76 -37.30
C ASP A 159 -27.91 -1.08 -38.35
N GLN A 160 -28.18 -0.17 -39.27
CA GLN A 160 -29.26 -0.34 -40.25
C GLN A 160 -28.90 -1.29 -41.39
N PRO A 161 -29.86 -2.10 -41.90
CA PRO A 161 -29.61 -3.10 -42.93
C PRO A 161 -29.17 -2.46 -44.26
N ILE A 162 -27.98 -2.82 -44.71
CA ILE A 162 -27.35 -2.36 -45.97
C ILE A 162 -26.83 -3.50 -46.84
N GLY A 163 -27.14 -4.76 -46.49
CA GLY A 163 -26.68 -5.95 -47.23
C GLY A 163 -27.18 -6.05 -48.68
N SER A 164 -28.25 -5.32 -49.02
CA SER A 164 -28.86 -5.25 -50.36
C SER A 164 -28.16 -4.28 -51.34
N TRP A 165 -27.17 -3.52 -50.88
CA TRP A 165 -26.44 -2.57 -51.71
C TRP A 165 -25.59 -3.27 -52.78
N ASP A 166 -25.62 -2.72 -54.00
CA ASP A 166 -24.72 -3.10 -55.08
C ASP A 166 -23.39 -2.37 -54.91
N THR A 167 -22.33 -3.14 -54.69
CA THR A 167 -20.97 -2.65 -54.40
C THR A 167 -19.99 -2.93 -55.53
N SER A 168 -20.45 -3.48 -56.66
CA SER A 168 -19.61 -3.93 -57.78
C SER A 168 -18.73 -2.82 -58.41
N SER A 169 -19.16 -1.56 -58.31
CA SER A 169 -18.41 -0.38 -58.79
C SER A 169 -17.47 0.23 -57.73
N VAL A 170 -17.52 -0.22 -56.48
CA VAL A 170 -16.78 0.40 -55.37
C VAL A 170 -15.31 0.01 -55.43
N THR A 171 -14.43 1.01 -55.42
CA THR A 171 -12.96 0.82 -55.51
C THR A 171 -12.23 1.01 -54.18
N THR A 172 -12.86 1.64 -53.19
CA THR A 172 -12.29 1.88 -51.85
C THR A 172 -13.36 1.89 -50.77
N MET A 173 -13.09 1.15 -49.69
CA MET A 173 -13.91 1.08 -48.47
C MET A 173 -13.11 1.53 -47.23
N LYS A 174 -12.08 2.34 -47.44
CA LYS A 174 -11.19 2.82 -46.38
C LYS A 174 -11.98 3.51 -45.26
N LEU A 175 -11.83 3.03 -44.04
CA LEU A 175 -12.47 3.56 -42.83
C LEU A 175 -14.00 3.62 -42.90
N LEU A 176 -14.64 2.75 -43.70
CA LEU A 176 -16.09 2.81 -43.93
C LEU A 176 -16.90 2.81 -42.62
N PHE A 177 -16.60 1.90 -41.70
CA PHE A 177 -17.27 1.72 -40.40
C PHE A 177 -16.34 2.01 -39.22
N TYR A 178 -15.32 2.85 -39.41
CA TYR A 178 -14.36 3.14 -38.33
C TYR A 178 -15.10 3.74 -37.12
N GLY A 179 -15.10 3.07 -35.97
CA GLY A 179 -15.81 3.53 -34.77
C GLY A 179 -17.33 3.39 -34.82
N ALA A 180 -17.90 2.68 -35.79
CA ALA A 180 -19.33 2.35 -35.79
C ALA A 180 -19.58 1.20 -34.79
N LYS A 181 -19.59 1.51 -33.50
CA LYS A 181 -19.54 0.52 -32.40
C LYS A 181 -20.69 -0.50 -32.41
N ALA A 182 -21.90 -0.07 -32.75
CA ALA A 182 -23.08 -0.93 -32.81
C ALA A 182 -23.18 -1.76 -34.10
N PHE A 183 -22.43 -1.40 -35.15
CA PHE A 183 -22.60 -1.98 -36.48
C PHE A 183 -22.32 -3.49 -36.51
N ASN A 184 -23.33 -4.27 -36.90
CA ASN A 184 -23.26 -5.73 -36.97
C ASN A 184 -24.18 -6.30 -38.06
N GLN A 185 -24.34 -5.60 -39.19
CA GLN A 185 -25.21 -6.02 -40.29
C GLN A 185 -24.53 -6.95 -41.31
N PRO A 186 -25.27 -7.88 -41.94
CA PRO A 186 -24.72 -8.83 -42.89
C PRO A 186 -24.32 -8.14 -44.19
N VAL A 187 -23.01 -8.05 -44.43
CA VAL A 187 -22.40 -7.45 -45.64
C VAL A 187 -21.64 -8.48 -46.49
N GLY A 188 -21.74 -9.76 -46.17
CA GLY A 188 -21.04 -10.85 -46.88
C GLY A 188 -21.46 -11.04 -48.35
N SER A 189 -22.62 -10.51 -48.74
CA SER A 189 -23.16 -10.53 -50.12
C SER A 189 -22.56 -9.45 -51.03
N TRP A 190 -21.79 -8.51 -50.48
CA TRP A 190 -21.19 -7.43 -51.26
C TRP A 190 -20.13 -7.94 -52.24
N ASP A 191 -20.10 -7.35 -53.43
CA ASP A 191 -19.05 -7.56 -54.42
C ASP A 191 -17.91 -6.58 -54.16
N VAL A 192 -16.82 -7.08 -53.59
CA VAL A 192 -15.63 -6.29 -53.28
C VAL A 192 -14.48 -6.53 -54.28
N SER A 193 -14.76 -7.16 -55.42
CA SER A 193 -13.73 -7.56 -56.40
C SER A 193 -12.97 -6.36 -56.99
N ALA A 194 -13.58 -5.17 -57.05
CA ALA A 194 -12.93 -3.93 -57.49
C ALA A 194 -12.24 -3.15 -56.37
N VAL A 195 -12.38 -3.56 -55.10
CA VAL A 195 -11.88 -2.81 -53.94
C VAL A 195 -10.37 -3.01 -53.76
N VAL A 196 -9.61 -1.92 -53.79
CA VAL A 196 -8.13 -1.97 -53.68
C VAL A 196 -7.65 -1.80 -52.23
N SER A 197 -8.46 -1.21 -51.35
CA SER A 197 -8.09 -0.95 -49.95
C SER A 197 -9.30 -1.05 -49.01
N VAL A 198 -9.17 -1.91 -48.00
CA VAL A 198 -10.09 -2.07 -46.86
C VAL A 198 -9.48 -1.53 -45.55
N LYS A 199 -8.47 -0.67 -45.66
CA LYS A 199 -7.76 -0.08 -44.50
C LYS A 199 -8.74 0.50 -43.48
N GLY A 200 -8.69 -0.02 -42.26
CA GLY A 200 -9.49 0.43 -41.12
C GLY A 200 -11.00 0.30 -41.29
N MET A 201 -11.48 -0.55 -42.21
CA MET A 201 -12.90 -0.64 -42.56
C MET A 201 -13.79 -0.92 -41.35
N PHE A 202 -13.41 -1.84 -40.45
CA PHE A 202 -14.13 -2.21 -39.23
C PHE A 202 -13.35 -1.87 -37.95
N CYS A 203 -12.38 -0.96 -38.04
CA CYS A 203 -11.62 -0.57 -36.87
C CYS A 203 -12.55 0.08 -35.83
N LYS A 204 -12.53 -0.38 -34.57
CA LYS A 204 -13.44 0.04 -33.49
C LYS A 204 -14.93 -0.25 -33.75
N ALA A 205 -15.24 -1.15 -34.68
CA ALA A 205 -16.58 -1.71 -34.82
C ALA A 205 -16.74 -2.85 -33.79
N GLU A 206 -16.84 -2.48 -32.51
CA GLU A 206 -16.74 -3.39 -31.36
C GLU A 206 -17.72 -4.59 -31.42
N SER A 207 -18.93 -4.37 -31.97
CA SER A 207 -19.99 -5.39 -32.08
C SER A 207 -19.93 -6.22 -33.36
N PHE A 208 -19.09 -5.86 -34.34
CA PHE A 208 -19.11 -6.48 -35.66
C PHE A 208 -18.63 -7.93 -35.63
N ASN A 209 -19.50 -8.87 -36.00
CA ASN A 209 -19.20 -10.30 -36.05
C ASN A 209 -19.99 -11.02 -37.15
N GLN A 210 -20.09 -10.42 -38.35
CA GLN A 210 -20.82 -10.99 -39.49
C GLN A 210 -19.90 -11.67 -40.51
N PRO A 211 -20.38 -12.71 -41.22
CA PRO A 211 -19.57 -13.46 -42.17
C PRO A 211 -19.20 -12.60 -43.38
N VAL A 212 -17.89 -12.50 -43.62
CA VAL A 212 -17.28 -11.80 -44.76
C VAL A 212 -16.31 -12.68 -45.55
N GLY A 213 -16.24 -13.98 -45.22
CA GLY A 213 -15.31 -14.94 -45.84
C GLY A 213 -15.55 -15.20 -47.34
N SER A 214 -16.74 -14.88 -47.85
CA SER A 214 -17.12 -15.01 -49.27
C SER A 214 -16.58 -13.91 -50.19
N TRP A 215 -15.98 -12.86 -49.63
CA TRP A 215 -15.46 -11.73 -50.37
C TRP A 215 -14.28 -12.10 -51.28
N ASN A 216 -14.29 -11.56 -52.51
CA ASN A 216 -13.19 -11.70 -53.46
C ASN A 216 -12.12 -10.62 -53.21
N MET A 217 -11.09 -10.95 -52.45
CA MET A 217 -10.06 -10.01 -52.00
C MET A 217 -8.89 -9.80 -52.97
N PHE A 218 -8.96 -10.32 -54.21
CA PHE A 218 -7.79 -10.39 -55.11
C PHE A 218 -7.14 -9.02 -55.44
N ALA A 219 -7.92 -7.93 -55.45
CA ALA A 219 -7.43 -6.59 -55.76
C ALA A 219 -6.93 -5.82 -54.53
N VAL A 220 -7.17 -6.34 -53.32
CA VAL A 220 -6.86 -5.65 -52.07
C VAL A 220 -5.35 -5.69 -51.81
N THR A 221 -4.76 -4.50 -51.68
CA THR A 221 -3.32 -4.34 -51.44
C THR A 221 -2.96 -3.99 -50.00
N SER A 222 -3.94 -3.53 -49.20
CA SER A 222 -3.76 -3.13 -47.81
C SER A 222 -4.93 -3.56 -46.93
N MET A 223 -4.60 -4.32 -45.88
CA MET A 223 -5.52 -4.74 -44.80
C MET A 223 -5.18 -4.04 -43.47
N GLU A 224 -4.44 -2.93 -43.53
CA GLU A 224 -3.99 -2.21 -42.33
C GLU A 224 -5.18 -1.85 -41.42
N SER A 225 -5.09 -2.22 -40.15
CA SER A 225 -6.08 -1.93 -39.11
C SER A 225 -7.51 -2.39 -39.42
N MET A 226 -7.73 -3.32 -40.36
CA MET A 226 -9.08 -3.65 -40.83
C MET A 226 -10.04 -4.01 -39.68
N PHE A 227 -9.58 -4.78 -38.69
CA PHE A 227 -10.32 -5.23 -37.50
C PHE A 227 -9.66 -4.78 -36.19
N GLU A 228 -8.90 -3.68 -36.20
CA GLU A 228 -8.30 -3.11 -34.99
C GLU A 228 -9.42 -2.69 -34.02
N ASP A 229 -9.40 -3.14 -32.75
CA ASP A 229 -10.45 -2.96 -31.73
C ASP A 229 -11.83 -3.58 -32.10
N ALA A 230 -11.89 -4.50 -33.06
CA ALA A 230 -13.13 -5.24 -33.37
C ALA A 230 -13.31 -6.42 -32.39
N HIS A 231 -13.58 -6.11 -31.11
CA HIS A 231 -13.51 -7.07 -30.02
C HIS A 231 -14.35 -8.35 -30.22
N ALA A 232 -15.52 -8.25 -30.85
CA ALA A 232 -16.41 -9.39 -31.08
C ALA A 232 -16.09 -10.22 -32.34
N PHE A 233 -15.23 -9.73 -33.24
CA PHE A 233 -15.05 -10.34 -34.56
C PHE A 233 -14.35 -11.71 -34.47
N ASN A 234 -15.02 -12.77 -34.92
CA ASN A 234 -14.47 -14.13 -34.93
C ASN A 234 -15.07 -14.98 -36.07
N GLN A 235 -15.11 -14.45 -37.29
CA GLN A 235 -15.71 -15.13 -38.46
C GLN A 235 -14.67 -15.74 -39.41
N PRO A 236 -14.96 -16.87 -40.07
CA PRO A 236 -14.02 -17.51 -41.01
C PRO A 236 -13.67 -16.61 -42.19
N ILE A 237 -12.37 -16.38 -42.38
CA ILE A 237 -11.81 -15.54 -43.46
C ILE A 237 -10.62 -16.21 -44.18
N GLY A 238 -10.34 -17.48 -43.90
CA GLY A 238 -9.21 -18.21 -44.48
C GLY A 238 -9.28 -18.41 -46.00
N PHE A 239 -10.46 -18.24 -46.61
CA PHE A 239 -10.68 -18.42 -48.05
C PHE A 239 -10.32 -17.19 -48.90
N TRP A 240 -9.97 -16.07 -48.28
CA TRP A 240 -9.58 -14.87 -49.00
C TRP A 240 -8.30 -15.07 -49.82
N ASN A 241 -8.30 -14.56 -51.05
CA ASN A 241 -7.08 -14.43 -51.84
C ASN A 241 -6.30 -13.18 -51.39
N THR A 242 -5.18 -13.37 -50.71
CA THR A 242 -4.34 -12.30 -50.16
C THR A 242 -3.07 -12.04 -50.99
N SER A 243 -2.92 -12.62 -52.18
CA SER A 243 -1.67 -12.58 -52.96
C SER A 243 -1.20 -11.16 -53.35
N ALA A 244 -2.11 -10.19 -53.35
CA ALA A 244 -1.81 -8.77 -53.64
C ALA A 244 -1.51 -7.93 -52.38
N VAL A 245 -1.71 -8.48 -51.17
CA VAL A 245 -1.61 -7.73 -49.92
C VAL A 245 -0.14 -7.45 -49.57
N THR A 246 0.18 -6.17 -49.36
CA THR A 246 1.55 -5.71 -49.03
C THR A 246 1.72 -5.33 -47.56
N THR A 247 0.63 -5.10 -46.83
CA THR A 247 0.65 -4.72 -45.41
C THR A 247 -0.55 -5.27 -44.66
N MET A 248 -0.27 -5.89 -43.51
CA MET A 248 -1.25 -6.41 -42.54
C MET A 248 -1.07 -5.76 -41.16
N LYS A 249 -0.40 -4.60 -41.12
CA LYS A 249 -0.15 -3.84 -39.90
C LYS A 249 -1.44 -3.65 -39.09
N ASN A 250 -1.40 -3.99 -37.81
CA ASN A 250 -2.49 -3.86 -36.84
C ASN A 250 -3.81 -4.53 -37.27
N MET A 251 -3.82 -5.47 -38.21
CA MET A 251 -5.07 -6.00 -38.79
C MET A 251 -6.05 -6.51 -37.72
N PHE A 252 -5.56 -7.21 -36.69
CA PHE A 252 -6.31 -7.73 -35.55
C PHE A 252 -5.82 -7.18 -34.21
N PHE A 253 -5.27 -5.96 -34.21
CA PHE A 253 -4.87 -5.30 -32.97
C PHE A 253 -6.08 -5.20 -32.03
N ASP A 254 -5.98 -5.70 -30.80
CA ASP A 254 -7.04 -5.74 -29.78
C ASP A 254 -8.34 -6.46 -30.19
N ALA A 255 -8.28 -7.34 -31.20
CA ALA A 255 -9.40 -8.19 -31.60
C ALA A 255 -9.54 -9.39 -30.65
N HIS A 256 -10.03 -9.12 -29.43
CA HIS A 256 -10.02 -10.07 -28.31
C HIS A 256 -10.58 -11.46 -28.61
N ALA A 257 -11.63 -11.58 -29.44
CA ALA A 257 -12.29 -12.85 -29.72
C ALA A 257 -11.71 -13.61 -30.93
N PHE A 258 -10.85 -12.98 -31.73
CA PHE A 258 -10.43 -13.52 -33.02
C PHE A 258 -9.54 -14.77 -32.86
N ASN A 259 -9.99 -15.91 -33.39
CA ASN A 259 -9.23 -17.16 -33.37
C ASN A 259 -9.59 -18.07 -34.58
N GLN A 260 -9.71 -17.49 -35.77
CA GLN A 260 -10.10 -18.24 -36.98
C GLN A 260 -8.89 -18.63 -37.84
N PRO A 261 -8.95 -19.78 -38.54
CA PRO A 261 -7.86 -20.23 -39.41
C PRO A 261 -7.53 -19.23 -40.51
N VAL A 262 -6.27 -18.81 -40.57
CA VAL A 262 -5.71 -17.89 -41.58
C VAL A 262 -4.40 -18.41 -42.20
N GLY A 263 -4.02 -19.66 -41.89
CA GLY A 263 -2.78 -20.28 -42.39
C GLY A 263 -2.72 -20.48 -43.90
N SER A 264 -3.86 -20.47 -44.60
CA SER A 264 -3.97 -20.62 -46.06
C SER A 264 -3.70 -19.34 -46.86
N TRP A 265 -3.51 -18.20 -46.18
CA TRP A 265 -3.24 -16.92 -46.85
C TRP A 265 -1.86 -16.91 -47.53
N ASP A 266 -1.81 -16.34 -48.74
CA ASP A 266 -0.57 -15.99 -49.41
C ASP A 266 -0.02 -14.68 -48.81
N THR A 267 1.10 -14.79 -48.09
CA THR A 267 1.78 -13.66 -47.45
C THR A 267 3.04 -13.22 -48.19
N SER A 268 3.32 -13.77 -49.38
CA SER A 268 4.59 -13.60 -50.10
C SER A 268 4.92 -12.15 -50.47
N GLN A 269 3.91 -11.27 -50.56
CA GLN A 269 4.07 -9.85 -50.85
C GLN A 269 4.02 -8.95 -49.60
N VAL A 270 3.74 -9.51 -48.43
CA VAL A 270 3.55 -8.73 -47.19
C VAL A 270 4.91 -8.26 -46.66
N ARG A 271 5.07 -6.94 -46.53
CA ARG A 271 6.31 -6.31 -46.02
C ARG A 271 6.22 -5.87 -44.56
N ASN A 272 5.02 -5.66 -44.04
CA ASN A 272 4.79 -5.11 -42.71
C ASN A 272 3.67 -5.88 -41.97
N MET A 273 4.07 -6.57 -40.90
CA MET A 273 3.20 -7.33 -39.99
C MET A 273 3.18 -6.74 -38.57
N ARG A 274 3.63 -5.48 -38.42
CA ARG A 274 3.66 -4.80 -37.12
C ARG A 274 2.28 -4.87 -36.46
N GLY A 275 2.23 -5.35 -35.22
CA GLY A 275 1.02 -5.36 -34.39
C GLY A 275 -0.13 -6.22 -34.92
N MET A 276 0.10 -7.12 -35.88
CA MET A 276 -0.98 -7.84 -36.58
C MET A 276 -1.95 -8.55 -35.62
N PHE A 277 -1.43 -9.19 -34.55
CA PHE A 277 -2.20 -9.88 -33.51
C PHE A 277 -1.90 -9.31 -32.11
N CYS A 278 -1.51 -8.04 -32.03
CA CYS A 278 -1.30 -7.41 -30.73
C CYS A 278 -2.59 -7.44 -29.92
N ASP A 279 -2.56 -7.89 -28.68
CA ASP A 279 -3.70 -8.03 -27.76
C ASP A 279 -4.88 -8.88 -28.30
N ALA A 280 -4.64 -9.70 -29.33
CA ALA A 280 -5.55 -10.77 -29.75
C ALA A 280 -5.44 -11.95 -28.77
N TYR A 281 -5.99 -11.78 -27.56
CA TYR A 281 -5.71 -12.60 -26.39
C TYR A 281 -5.85 -14.11 -26.58
N VAL A 282 -6.85 -14.55 -27.36
CA VAL A 282 -7.15 -15.98 -27.57
C VAL A 282 -6.60 -16.54 -28.88
N PHE A 283 -5.93 -15.72 -29.71
CA PHE A 283 -5.45 -16.16 -31.01
C PHE A 283 -4.37 -17.24 -30.86
N ASN A 284 -4.61 -18.41 -31.45
CA ASN A 284 -3.69 -19.55 -31.40
C ASN A 284 -3.83 -20.48 -32.61
N GLN A 285 -4.03 -19.91 -33.81
CA GLN A 285 -4.20 -20.69 -35.05
C GLN A 285 -2.88 -20.90 -35.78
N ASP A 286 -2.76 -22.04 -36.46
CA ASP A 286 -1.55 -22.39 -37.22
C ASP A 286 -1.34 -21.43 -38.40
N ILE A 287 -0.15 -20.83 -38.41
CA ILE A 287 0.35 -19.87 -39.39
C ILE A 287 1.80 -20.22 -39.82
N GLY A 288 2.27 -21.43 -39.51
CA GLY A 288 3.64 -21.86 -39.82
C GLY A 288 3.94 -21.96 -41.32
N GLY A 289 2.89 -22.09 -42.15
CA GLY A 289 2.97 -22.18 -43.60
C GLY A 289 3.11 -20.84 -44.35
N TRP A 290 3.07 -19.71 -43.66
CA TRP A 290 3.20 -18.39 -44.28
C TRP A 290 4.60 -18.15 -44.87
N ASN A 291 4.64 -17.49 -46.03
CA ASN A 291 5.88 -17.00 -46.63
C ASN A 291 6.20 -15.60 -46.09
N THR A 292 7.20 -15.51 -45.21
CA THR A 292 7.61 -14.25 -44.55
C THR A 292 8.84 -13.60 -45.16
N SER A 293 9.38 -14.12 -46.26
CA SER A 293 10.66 -13.66 -46.86
C SER A 293 10.70 -12.18 -47.24
N ALA A 294 9.54 -11.56 -47.51
CA ALA A 294 9.42 -10.13 -47.81
C ALA A 294 9.21 -9.23 -46.57
N VAL A 295 8.96 -9.81 -45.39
CA VAL A 295 8.60 -9.08 -44.17
C VAL A 295 9.83 -8.39 -43.58
N THR A 296 9.71 -7.08 -43.36
CA THR A 296 10.78 -6.25 -42.78
C THR A 296 10.50 -5.80 -41.35
N ASN A 297 9.23 -5.86 -40.90
CA ASN A 297 8.81 -5.38 -39.59
C ASN A 297 7.79 -6.33 -38.95
N MET A 298 8.18 -6.95 -37.84
CA MET A 298 7.35 -7.83 -37.00
C MET A 298 7.15 -7.27 -35.59
N SER A 299 7.36 -5.96 -35.40
CA SER A 299 7.29 -5.34 -34.07
C SER A 299 5.91 -5.54 -33.46
N GLY A 300 5.85 -6.08 -32.24
CA GLY A 300 4.62 -6.33 -31.50
C GLY A 300 3.62 -7.26 -32.19
N MET A 301 4.05 -8.09 -33.15
CA MET A 301 3.14 -8.95 -33.91
C MET A 301 2.23 -9.81 -33.01
N PHE A 302 2.75 -10.32 -31.90
CA PHE A 302 2.06 -11.13 -30.89
C PHE A 302 2.14 -10.51 -29.48
N LEU A 303 2.40 -9.21 -29.38
CA LEU A 303 2.40 -8.51 -28.09
C LEU A 303 1.03 -8.72 -27.43
N GLY A 304 0.95 -9.30 -26.24
CA GLY A 304 -0.32 -9.57 -25.56
C GLY A 304 -1.14 -10.73 -26.14
N ALA A 305 -0.68 -11.46 -27.16
CA ALA A 305 -1.37 -12.67 -27.65
C ALA A 305 -1.16 -13.85 -26.68
N ARG A 306 -1.82 -13.80 -25.51
CA ARG A 306 -1.54 -14.65 -24.34
C ARG A 306 -1.64 -16.15 -24.62
N ALA A 307 -2.54 -16.56 -25.50
CA ALA A 307 -2.77 -17.97 -25.87
C ALA A 307 -1.85 -18.49 -26.98
N PHE A 308 -1.12 -17.61 -27.69
CA PHE A 308 -0.38 -17.97 -28.89
C PHE A 308 0.80 -18.91 -28.58
N ASN A 309 0.83 -20.08 -29.21
CA ASN A 309 1.88 -21.09 -29.05
C ASN A 309 1.99 -22.01 -30.29
N GLN A 310 1.94 -21.44 -31.50
CA GLN A 310 1.98 -22.19 -32.76
C GLN A 310 3.36 -22.19 -33.41
N PRO A 311 3.72 -23.25 -34.18
CA PRO A 311 5.04 -23.41 -34.74
C PRO A 311 5.31 -22.38 -35.85
N VAL A 312 6.18 -21.41 -35.55
CA VAL A 312 6.63 -20.36 -36.49
C VAL A 312 8.11 -20.48 -36.86
N GLY A 313 8.77 -21.56 -36.44
CA GLY A 313 10.21 -21.78 -36.67
C GLY A 313 10.60 -21.93 -38.15
N SER A 314 9.65 -22.27 -39.03
CA SER A 314 9.85 -22.42 -40.48
C SER A 314 9.88 -21.09 -41.25
N TRP A 315 9.57 -19.98 -40.61
CA TRP A 315 9.53 -18.67 -41.24
C TRP A 315 10.91 -18.18 -41.70
N ASP A 316 10.95 -17.60 -42.89
CA ASP A 316 12.12 -16.84 -43.35
C ASP A 316 12.06 -15.41 -42.79
N VAL A 317 12.91 -15.12 -41.81
CA VAL A 317 13.01 -13.80 -41.16
C VAL A 317 14.26 -13.02 -41.60
N SER A 318 14.92 -13.44 -42.68
CA SER A 318 16.20 -12.86 -43.13
C SER A 318 16.08 -11.38 -43.54
N ALA A 319 14.90 -10.91 -43.91
CA ALA A 319 14.62 -9.51 -44.23
C ALA A 319 14.13 -8.67 -43.03
N VAL A 320 13.85 -9.30 -41.87
CA VAL A 320 13.26 -8.62 -40.71
C VAL A 320 14.29 -7.74 -40.02
N VAL A 321 13.95 -6.45 -39.88
CA VAL A 321 14.81 -5.43 -39.26
C VAL A 321 14.43 -5.17 -37.80
N SER A 322 13.16 -5.37 -37.41
CA SER A 322 12.68 -5.12 -36.05
C SER A 322 11.78 -6.23 -35.54
N MET A 323 12.19 -6.84 -34.43
CA MET A 323 11.43 -7.81 -33.62
C MET A 323 11.02 -7.23 -32.26
N LYS A 324 11.03 -5.90 -32.12
CA LYS A 324 10.67 -5.20 -30.89
C LYS A 324 9.34 -5.71 -30.34
N ALA A 325 9.33 -6.16 -29.09
CA ALA A 325 8.16 -6.64 -28.36
C ALA A 325 7.34 -7.74 -29.07
N MET A 326 7.93 -8.48 -30.03
CA MET A 326 7.19 -9.42 -30.87
C MET A 326 6.37 -10.43 -30.09
N PHE A 327 6.91 -11.00 -29.00
CA PHE A 327 6.26 -11.99 -28.13
C PHE A 327 6.07 -11.49 -26.70
N SER A 328 6.11 -10.17 -26.48
CA SER A 328 5.93 -9.65 -25.13
C SER A 328 4.53 -10.01 -24.62
N THR A 329 4.40 -10.47 -23.38
CA THR A 329 3.14 -10.93 -22.77
C THR A 329 2.48 -12.11 -23.52
N ALA A 330 3.18 -12.77 -24.45
CA ALA A 330 2.74 -14.03 -25.06
C ALA A 330 2.98 -15.19 -24.10
N HIS A 331 2.23 -15.23 -22.99
CA HIS A 331 2.49 -16.12 -21.84
C HIS A 331 2.60 -17.61 -22.17
N ALA A 332 1.89 -18.09 -23.21
CA ALA A 332 1.91 -19.48 -23.61
C ALA A 332 3.05 -19.84 -24.58
N PHE A 333 3.73 -18.86 -25.19
CA PHE A 333 4.64 -19.09 -26.29
C PHE A 333 5.92 -19.79 -25.85
N ASN A 334 6.18 -20.99 -26.41
CA ASN A 334 7.39 -21.77 -26.16
C ASN A 334 7.73 -22.67 -27.36
N GLN A 335 7.71 -22.12 -28.58
CA GLN A 335 7.94 -22.88 -29.82
C GLN A 335 9.36 -22.69 -30.36
N PRO A 336 9.95 -23.72 -31.01
CA PRO A 336 11.33 -23.67 -31.50
C PRO A 336 11.48 -22.63 -32.61
N ILE A 337 12.34 -21.64 -32.37
CA ILE A 337 12.66 -20.54 -33.30
C ILE A 337 14.17 -20.36 -33.51
N GLY A 338 14.99 -21.30 -33.00
CA GLY A 338 16.45 -21.21 -33.04
C GLY A 338 17.07 -21.24 -34.44
N GLN A 339 16.32 -21.67 -35.47
CA GLN A 339 16.80 -21.77 -36.87
C GLN A 339 16.58 -20.50 -37.69
N TRP A 340 16.02 -19.45 -37.09
CA TRP A 340 15.80 -18.17 -37.75
C TRP A 340 17.11 -17.47 -38.13
N ASN A 341 17.18 -16.96 -39.36
CA ASN A 341 18.26 -16.07 -39.79
C ASN A 341 17.99 -14.63 -39.34
N THR A 342 18.56 -14.23 -38.20
CA THR A 342 18.37 -12.91 -37.59
C THR A 342 19.38 -11.85 -38.04
N SER A 343 20.18 -12.10 -39.08
CA SER A 343 21.32 -11.23 -39.46
C SER A 343 20.97 -9.78 -39.78
N SER A 344 19.71 -9.50 -40.12
CA SER A 344 19.20 -8.16 -40.46
C SER A 344 18.53 -7.44 -39.29
N VAL A 345 18.35 -8.12 -38.15
CA VAL A 345 17.62 -7.58 -37.00
C VAL A 345 18.46 -6.53 -36.28
N ILE A 346 17.93 -5.31 -36.18
CA ILE A 346 18.59 -4.17 -35.51
C ILE A 346 18.13 -4.03 -34.06
N THR A 347 16.89 -4.42 -33.74
CA THR A 347 16.35 -4.31 -32.38
C THR A 347 15.51 -5.53 -31.99
N MET A 348 15.82 -6.06 -30.80
CA MET A 348 15.09 -7.14 -30.11
C MET A 348 14.51 -6.64 -28.78
N ARG A 349 14.39 -5.32 -28.62
CA ARG A 349 13.92 -4.69 -27.37
C ARG A 349 12.59 -5.29 -26.93
N GLY A 350 12.54 -5.83 -25.71
CA GLY A 350 11.34 -6.39 -25.12
C GLY A 350 10.77 -7.64 -25.81
N MET A 351 11.54 -8.31 -26.69
CA MET A 351 10.99 -9.39 -27.54
C MET A 351 10.21 -10.46 -26.75
N PHE A 352 10.69 -10.86 -25.56
CA PHE A 352 10.10 -11.87 -24.68
C PHE A 352 9.72 -11.30 -23.30
N GLU A 353 9.48 -9.99 -23.20
CA GLU A 353 9.07 -9.35 -21.94
C GLU A 353 7.73 -9.93 -21.45
N ASP A 354 7.69 -10.50 -20.25
CA ASP A 354 6.57 -11.24 -19.63
C ASP A 354 6.15 -12.53 -20.38
N ALA A 355 7.02 -13.10 -21.21
CA ALA A 355 6.83 -14.41 -21.82
C ALA A 355 7.27 -15.53 -20.84
N TYR A 356 6.50 -15.73 -19.77
CA TYR A 356 6.90 -16.53 -18.60
C TYR A 356 7.43 -17.94 -18.93
N LYS A 357 6.83 -18.61 -19.93
CA LYS A 357 7.13 -20.01 -20.31
C LYS A 357 8.20 -20.15 -21.39
N PHE A 358 8.71 -19.05 -21.94
CA PHE A 358 9.63 -19.11 -23.07
C PHE A 358 10.99 -19.65 -22.62
N ASP A 359 11.36 -20.83 -23.12
CA ASP A 359 12.62 -21.51 -22.81
C ASP A 359 13.07 -22.35 -24.03
N GLN A 360 13.37 -21.68 -25.15
CA GLN A 360 13.79 -22.34 -26.39
C GLN A 360 15.21 -21.97 -26.81
N PRO A 361 15.97 -22.91 -27.40
CA PRO A 361 17.36 -22.67 -27.79
C PRO A 361 17.42 -21.65 -28.93
N ILE A 362 18.05 -20.50 -28.65
CA ILE A 362 18.22 -19.37 -29.59
C ILE A 362 19.70 -18.95 -29.76
N GLY A 363 20.64 -19.77 -29.27
CA GLY A 363 22.08 -19.48 -29.35
C GLY A 363 22.64 -19.43 -30.78
N LEU A 364 21.93 -19.96 -31.78
CA LEU A 364 22.34 -19.95 -33.20
C LEU A 364 21.99 -18.64 -33.94
N TRP A 365 21.28 -17.72 -33.29
CA TRP A 365 20.93 -16.45 -33.90
C TRP A 365 22.18 -15.59 -34.18
N ASN A 366 22.16 -14.91 -35.33
CA ASN A 366 23.13 -13.88 -35.65
C ASN A 366 22.66 -12.54 -35.07
N THR A 367 23.37 -12.05 -34.05
CA THR A 367 23.04 -10.80 -33.35
C THR A 367 23.96 -9.63 -33.72
N SER A 368 24.85 -9.78 -34.71
CA SER A 368 25.90 -8.80 -35.01
C SER A 368 25.37 -7.41 -35.40
N ALA A 369 24.12 -7.32 -35.89
CA ALA A 369 23.45 -6.08 -36.26
C ALA A 369 22.60 -5.47 -35.13
N VAL A 370 22.41 -6.18 -34.00
CA VAL A 370 21.52 -5.75 -32.92
C VAL A 370 22.17 -4.64 -32.10
N VAL A 371 21.47 -3.52 -31.95
CA VAL A 371 21.96 -2.33 -31.22
C VAL A 371 21.28 -2.14 -29.87
N ASP A 372 20.04 -2.64 -29.70
CA ASP A 372 19.23 -2.52 -28.48
C ASP A 372 18.60 -3.87 -28.09
N MET A 373 19.10 -4.44 -26.99
CA MET A 373 18.58 -5.66 -26.35
C MET A 373 17.81 -5.35 -25.05
N SER A 374 17.52 -4.08 -24.77
CA SER A 374 16.90 -3.69 -23.50
C SER A 374 15.59 -4.44 -23.29
N ARG A 375 15.37 -4.88 -22.05
CA ARG A 375 14.14 -5.57 -21.61
C ARG A 375 13.82 -6.91 -22.30
N MET A 376 14.73 -7.49 -23.09
CA MET A 376 14.39 -8.65 -23.94
C MET A 376 13.77 -9.83 -23.17
N PHE A 377 14.26 -10.12 -21.96
CA PHE A 377 13.81 -11.24 -21.12
C PHE A 377 13.27 -10.78 -19.76
N ILE A 378 12.66 -9.59 -19.69
CA ILE A 378 11.97 -9.17 -18.45
C ILE A 378 10.95 -10.23 -18.06
N GLN A 379 11.02 -10.72 -16.82
CA GLN A 379 10.12 -11.73 -16.26
C GLN A 379 9.97 -12.99 -17.12
N ALA A 380 10.94 -13.31 -17.98
CA ALA A 380 10.98 -14.61 -18.66
C ALA A 380 11.46 -15.66 -17.64
N ASN A 381 10.57 -16.03 -16.71
CA ASN A 381 10.90 -16.76 -15.48
C ASN A 381 11.61 -18.09 -15.76
N ASP A 382 11.17 -18.82 -16.79
CA ASP A 382 11.67 -20.15 -17.13
C ASP A 382 12.88 -20.13 -18.08
N PHE A 383 13.27 -18.97 -18.63
CA PHE A 383 14.31 -18.88 -19.65
C PHE A 383 15.71 -19.19 -19.09
N ASP A 384 16.32 -20.27 -19.55
CA ASP A 384 17.68 -20.69 -19.16
C ASP A 384 18.47 -21.31 -20.33
N GLN A 385 18.45 -20.67 -21.51
CA GLN A 385 19.05 -21.21 -22.74
C GLN A 385 20.41 -20.62 -23.09
N PRO A 386 21.34 -21.42 -23.65
CA PRO A 386 22.69 -20.97 -23.95
C PRO A 386 22.70 -19.92 -25.06
N ILE A 387 23.17 -18.72 -24.72
CA ILE A 387 23.26 -17.54 -25.61
C ILE A 387 24.66 -16.90 -25.61
N GLY A 388 25.66 -17.58 -25.04
CA GLY A 388 27.04 -17.09 -24.98
C GLY A 388 27.73 -16.92 -26.35
N SER A 389 27.18 -17.55 -27.40
CA SER A 389 27.68 -17.46 -28.78
C SER A 389 27.22 -16.21 -29.54
N TRP A 390 26.36 -15.38 -28.95
CA TRP A 390 25.89 -14.15 -29.58
C TRP A 390 27.01 -13.12 -29.75
N ASP A 391 27.02 -12.45 -30.90
CA ASP A 391 27.84 -11.27 -31.16
C ASP A 391 27.12 -10.03 -30.62
N THR A 392 27.65 -9.45 -29.55
CA THR A 392 27.09 -8.26 -28.88
C THR A 392 27.88 -6.98 -29.17
N SER A 393 28.85 -7.02 -30.08
CA SER A 393 29.77 -5.89 -30.34
C SER A 393 29.08 -4.59 -30.78
N SER A 394 27.90 -4.70 -31.42
CA SER A 394 27.07 -3.56 -31.82
C SER A 394 26.09 -3.08 -30.74
N VAL A 395 25.94 -3.79 -29.62
CA VAL A 395 24.92 -3.50 -28.60
C VAL A 395 25.35 -2.30 -27.75
N THR A 396 24.46 -1.31 -27.64
CA THR A 396 24.73 -0.07 -26.89
C THR A 396 24.01 -0.01 -25.53
N THR A 397 22.98 -0.83 -25.32
CA THR A 397 22.22 -0.88 -24.06
C THR A 397 21.71 -2.30 -23.77
N MET A 398 21.93 -2.74 -22.52
CA MET A 398 21.44 -4.02 -21.97
C MET A 398 20.55 -3.79 -20.74
N LYS A 399 19.92 -2.60 -20.67
CA LYS A 399 19.06 -2.21 -19.55
C LYS A 399 17.94 -3.25 -19.33
N LEU A 400 17.85 -3.77 -18.11
CA LEU A 400 16.84 -4.73 -17.69
C LEU A 400 16.79 -6.01 -18.53
N LEU A 401 17.88 -6.42 -19.18
CA LEU A 401 17.88 -7.54 -20.12
C LEU A 401 17.27 -8.82 -19.52
N PHE A 402 17.69 -9.19 -18.31
CA PHE A 402 17.24 -10.38 -17.56
C PHE A 402 16.49 -10.01 -16.26
N TYR A 403 15.84 -8.85 -16.22
CA TYR A 403 15.13 -8.43 -15.00
C TYR A 403 14.05 -9.46 -14.64
N GLY A 404 14.18 -10.14 -13.50
CA GLY A 404 13.24 -11.18 -13.08
C GLY A 404 13.28 -12.47 -13.92
N ALA A 405 14.30 -12.71 -14.74
CA ALA A 405 14.52 -14.01 -15.37
C ALA A 405 15.10 -14.98 -14.31
N LYS A 406 14.23 -15.48 -13.43
CA LYS A 406 14.61 -16.18 -12.19
C LYS A 406 15.47 -17.43 -12.42
N ALA A 407 15.19 -18.20 -13.47
CA ALA A 407 15.93 -19.42 -13.80
C ALA A 407 17.27 -19.16 -14.50
N PHE A 408 17.46 -17.98 -15.11
CA PHE A 408 18.57 -17.72 -16.01
C PHE A 408 19.94 -17.85 -15.32
N ASN A 409 20.76 -18.78 -15.79
CA ASN A 409 22.09 -19.06 -15.26
C ASN A 409 23.06 -19.55 -16.35
N GLN A 410 23.01 -18.96 -17.54
CA GLN A 410 23.85 -19.35 -18.68
C GLN A 410 25.09 -18.47 -18.88
N PRO A 411 26.20 -19.03 -19.41
CA PRO A 411 27.44 -18.30 -19.58
C PRO A 411 27.31 -17.19 -20.64
N VAL A 412 27.56 -15.95 -20.21
CA VAL A 412 27.55 -14.73 -21.05
C VAL A 412 28.86 -13.93 -20.97
N GLY A 413 29.90 -14.49 -20.34
CA GLY A 413 31.20 -13.83 -20.16
C GLY A 413 31.98 -13.57 -21.45
N SER A 414 31.64 -14.26 -22.54
CA SER A 414 32.22 -14.10 -23.88
C SER A 414 31.68 -12.90 -24.65
N TRP A 415 30.62 -12.24 -24.17
CA TRP A 415 30.03 -11.09 -24.83
C TRP A 415 30.98 -9.88 -24.87
N ASP A 416 31.03 -9.21 -26.02
CA ASP A 416 31.65 -7.90 -26.15
C ASP A 416 30.65 -6.83 -25.69
N VAL A 417 30.94 -6.20 -24.55
CA VAL A 417 30.12 -5.11 -23.99
C VAL A 417 30.80 -3.75 -24.08
N SER A 418 31.86 -3.63 -24.88
CA SER A 418 32.66 -2.40 -24.97
C SER A 418 31.89 -1.17 -25.47
N ALA A 419 30.81 -1.38 -26.23
CA ALA A 419 29.91 -0.33 -26.70
C ALA A 419 28.72 -0.05 -25.75
N VAL A 420 28.54 -0.85 -24.69
CA VAL A 420 27.38 -0.75 -23.79
C VAL A 420 27.55 0.42 -22.82
N VAL A 421 26.60 1.35 -22.82
CA VAL A 421 26.63 2.55 -21.96
C VAL A 421 25.87 2.34 -20.63
N SER A 422 24.94 1.39 -20.59
CA SER A 422 24.14 1.10 -19.39
C SER A 422 23.80 -0.38 -19.25
N VAL A 423 24.11 -0.92 -18.06
CA VAL A 423 23.74 -2.27 -17.59
C VAL A 423 22.72 -2.21 -16.44
N LYS A 424 21.98 -1.10 -16.35
CA LYS A 424 21.01 -0.85 -15.27
C LYS A 424 20.03 -2.01 -15.14
N GLY A 425 19.99 -2.63 -13.96
CA GLY A 425 19.09 -3.73 -13.63
C GLY A 425 19.22 -4.96 -14.52
N MET A 426 20.36 -5.16 -15.20
CA MET A 426 20.53 -6.23 -16.18
C MET A 426 20.20 -7.62 -15.60
N PHE A 427 20.63 -7.92 -14.37
CA PHE A 427 20.38 -9.18 -13.66
C PHE A 427 19.54 -8.98 -12.39
N CYS A 428 18.82 -7.85 -12.28
CA CYS A 428 17.99 -7.60 -11.12
C CYS A 428 16.91 -8.69 -11.01
N LYS A 429 16.79 -9.34 -9.85
CA LYS A 429 15.90 -10.49 -9.60
C LYS A 429 16.18 -11.73 -10.47
N ALA A 430 17.36 -11.82 -11.08
CA ALA A 430 17.85 -13.06 -11.68
C ALA A 430 18.41 -13.96 -10.56
N GLU A 431 17.52 -14.53 -9.74
CA GLU A 431 17.83 -15.17 -8.46
C GLU A 431 18.88 -16.29 -8.59
N SER A 432 18.87 -17.05 -9.71
CA SER A 432 19.79 -18.17 -9.97
C SER A 432 21.11 -17.77 -10.63
N PHE A 433 21.24 -16.53 -11.12
CA PHE A 433 22.37 -16.14 -11.96
C PHE A 433 23.69 -16.13 -11.17
N ASN A 434 24.64 -16.96 -11.59
CA ASN A 434 25.96 -17.05 -10.97
C ASN A 434 27.05 -17.43 -11.98
N GLN A 435 27.09 -16.76 -13.13
CA GLN A 435 28.03 -17.04 -14.23
C GLN A 435 29.14 -15.98 -14.35
N PRO A 436 30.35 -16.37 -14.80
CA PRO A 436 31.48 -15.46 -14.87
C PRO A 436 31.25 -14.35 -15.92
N VAL A 437 31.37 -13.11 -15.48
CA VAL A 437 31.26 -11.88 -16.28
C VAL A 437 32.45 -10.93 -16.09
N GLY A 438 33.49 -11.36 -15.39
CA GLY A 438 34.65 -10.54 -15.05
C GLY A 438 35.52 -10.11 -16.24
N SER A 439 35.40 -10.78 -17.39
CA SER A 439 36.12 -10.48 -18.65
C SER A 439 35.54 -9.31 -19.45
N TRP A 440 34.38 -8.79 -19.04
CA TRP A 440 33.71 -7.70 -19.74
C TRP A 440 34.48 -6.37 -19.71
N ASN A 441 34.53 -5.69 -20.85
CA ASN A 441 35.08 -4.34 -20.96
C ASN A 441 34.03 -3.28 -20.57
N MET A 442 34.08 -2.82 -19.32
CA MET A 442 33.10 -1.90 -18.73
C MET A 442 33.39 -0.41 -18.98
N PHE A 443 34.39 -0.05 -19.80
CA PHE A 443 34.88 1.33 -19.95
C PHE A 443 33.80 2.36 -20.33
N ALA A 444 32.82 1.98 -21.15
CA ALA A 444 31.74 2.89 -21.60
C ALA A 444 30.56 2.97 -20.62
N VAL A 445 30.50 2.11 -19.61
CA VAL A 445 29.35 2.00 -18.70
C VAL A 445 29.33 3.16 -17.72
N THR A 446 28.22 3.91 -17.72
CA THR A 446 28.04 5.08 -16.85
C THR A 446 27.14 4.82 -15.64
N SER A 447 26.36 3.73 -15.65
CA SER A 447 25.41 3.36 -14.60
C SER A 447 25.38 1.84 -14.39
N MET A 448 25.65 1.44 -13.14
CA MET A 448 25.54 0.06 -12.65
C MET A 448 24.36 -0.11 -11.67
N GLU A 449 23.41 0.83 -11.69
CA GLU A 449 22.27 0.86 -10.77
C GLU A 449 21.50 -0.46 -10.82
N SER A 450 21.28 -1.06 -9.65
CA SER A 450 20.52 -2.30 -9.45
C SER A 450 21.00 -3.50 -10.28
N MET A 451 22.22 -3.50 -10.82
CA MET A 451 22.65 -4.53 -11.78
C MET A 451 22.43 -5.96 -11.27
N PHE A 452 22.71 -6.21 -9.98
CA PHE A 452 22.56 -7.49 -9.28
C PHE A 452 21.62 -7.39 -8.07
N GLU A 453 20.71 -6.41 -8.04
CA GLU A 453 19.68 -6.31 -6.99
C GLU A 453 18.82 -7.59 -6.97
N ASP A 454 18.66 -8.25 -5.82
CA ASP A 454 17.99 -9.55 -5.65
C ASP A 454 18.62 -10.73 -6.44
N ALA A 455 19.85 -10.60 -6.96
CA ALA A 455 20.57 -11.72 -7.56
C ALA A 455 21.20 -12.60 -6.47
N HIS A 456 20.35 -13.33 -5.71
CA HIS A 456 20.72 -14.00 -4.46
C HIS A 456 21.93 -14.94 -4.58
N ALA A 457 22.07 -15.65 -5.72
CA ALA A 457 23.16 -16.60 -5.94
C ALA A 457 24.47 -15.99 -6.46
N PHE A 458 24.45 -14.72 -6.91
CA PHE A 458 25.58 -14.14 -7.65
C PHE A 458 26.82 -13.95 -6.75
N ASN A 459 27.93 -14.61 -7.11
CA ASN A 459 29.20 -14.50 -6.38
C ASN A 459 30.41 -14.74 -7.29
N GLN A 460 30.48 -14.06 -8.43
CA GLN A 460 31.54 -14.23 -9.43
C GLN A 460 32.55 -13.07 -9.47
N PRO A 461 33.83 -13.33 -9.78
CA PRO A 461 34.88 -12.30 -9.74
C PRO A 461 34.64 -11.22 -10.80
N ILE A 462 34.57 -9.96 -10.35
CA ILE A 462 34.33 -8.77 -11.18
C ILE A 462 35.29 -7.61 -10.87
N GLY A 463 36.33 -7.85 -10.07
CA GLY A 463 37.31 -6.82 -9.67
C GLY A 463 38.12 -6.23 -10.81
N PHE A 464 38.19 -6.90 -11.98
CA PHE A 464 38.95 -6.45 -13.15
C PHE A 464 38.21 -5.44 -14.03
N TRP A 465 36.95 -5.12 -13.73
CA TRP A 465 36.19 -4.15 -14.50
C TRP A 465 36.78 -2.74 -14.39
N ASN A 466 36.82 -2.04 -15.53
CA ASN A 466 37.11 -0.62 -15.55
C ASN A 466 35.83 0.18 -15.24
N THR A 467 35.79 0.81 -14.06
CA THR A 467 34.62 1.56 -13.58
C THR A 467 34.79 3.08 -13.66
N SER A 468 35.82 3.60 -14.33
CA SER A 468 36.18 5.03 -14.29
C SER A 468 35.10 5.97 -14.86
N ALA A 469 34.18 5.46 -15.67
CA ALA A 469 33.05 6.22 -16.22
C ALA A 469 31.76 6.13 -15.37
N VAL A 470 31.73 5.28 -14.34
CA VAL A 470 30.51 4.99 -13.56
C VAL A 470 30.19 6.16 -12.64
N THR A 471 28.96 6.66 -12.73
CA THR A 471 28.46 7.78 -11.92
C THR A 471 27.50 7.37 -10.80
N THR A 472 26.95 6.15 -10.87
CA THR A 472 26.02 5.62 -9.87
C THR A 472 26.16 4.11 -9.73
N MET A 473 26.24 3.65 -8.48
CA MET A 473 26.27 2.23 -8.07
C MET A 473 25.11 1.92 -7.10
N LYS A 474 24.07 2.77 -7.10
CA LYS A 474 22.89 2.61 -6.25
C LYS A 474 22.31 1.20 -6.38
N ASN A 475 22.07 0.55 -5.24
CA ASN A 475 21.49 -0.79 -5.11
C ASN A 475 22.21 -1.90 -5.91
N MET A 476 23.46 -1.72 -6.34
CA MET A 476 24.11 -2.66 -7.26
C MET A 476 24.07 -4.12 -6.76
N PHE A 477 24.26 -4.35 -5.46
CA PHE A 477 24.20 -5.66 -4.79
C PHE A 477 23.15 -5.70 -3.67
N PHE A 478 22.09 -4.89 -3.77
CA PHE A 478 21.00 -4.92 -2.79
C PHE A 478 20.36 -6.31 -2.77
N ASP A 479 20.25 -6.95 -1.59
CA ASP A 479 19.77 -8.34 -1.42
C ASP A 479 20.54 -9.42 -2.22
N ALA A 480 21.76 -9.13 -2.68
CA ALA A 480 22.68 -10.12 -3.26
C ALA A 480 23.35 -10.96 -2.16
N HIS A 481 22.57 -11.84 -1.52
CA HIS A 481 22.94 -12.51 -0.27
C HIS A 481 24.26 -13.25 -0.29
N ALA A 482 24.67 -13.84 -1.42
CA ALA A 482 25.90 -14.62 -1.56
C ALA A 482 27.14 -13.79 -1.97
N PHE A 483 26.98 -12.53 -2.35
CA PHE A 483 28.06 -11.75 -2.97
C PHE A 483 29.18 -11.43 -1.97
N ASN A 484 30.41 -11.88 -2.27
CA ASN A 484 31.60 -11.60 -1.45
C ASN A 484 32.90 -11.58 -2.28
N GLN A 485 32.88 -10.92 -3.45
CA GLN A 485 34.03 -10.88 -4.37
C GLN A 485 34.83 -9.58 -4.27
N PRO A 486 36.16 -9.62 -4.49
CA PRO A 486 37.00 -8.43 -4.37
C PRO A 486 36.65 -7.39 -5.43
N VAL A 487 36.32 -6.19 -4.96
CA VAL A 487 35.96 -5.00 -5.77
C VAL A 487 36.76 -3.76 -5.40
N GLY A 488 37.77 -3.90 -4.54
CA GLY A 488 38.60 -2.78 -4.06
C GLY A 488 39.43 -2.08 -5.14
N SER A 489 39.65 -2.73 -6.29
CA SER A 489 40.40 -2.18 -7.44
C SER A 489 39.59 -1.25 -8.35
N TRP A 490 38.29 -1.08 -8.10
CA TRP A 490 37.44 -0.20 -8.90
C TRP A 490 37.78 1.27 -8.72
N ASP A 491 37.77 2.02 -9.82
CA ASP A 491 37.80 3.48 -9.81
C ASP A 491 36.40 4.02 -9.51
N THR A 492 36.22 4.60 -8.33
CA THR A 492 34.97 5.19 -7.87
C THR A 492 34.96 6.72 -7.93
N SER A 493 35.98 7.35 -8.52
CA SER A 493 36.19 8.81 -8.47
C SER A 493 35.07 9.65 -9.09
N GLN A 494 34.27 9.06 -9.99
CA GLN A 494 33.12 9.71 -10.63
C GLN A 494 31.76 9.33 -9.99
N VAL A 495 31.74 8.41 -9.02
CA VAL A 495 30.51 7.90 -8.41
C VAL A 495 29.93 8.94 -7.47
N LYS A 496 28.66 9.31 -7.68
CA LYS A 496 27.93 10.28 -6.87
C LYS A 496 26.96 9.63 -5.89
N ASN A 497 26.47 8.43 -6.20
CA ASN A 497 25.44 7.74 -5.42
C ASN A 497 25.81 6.27 -5.19
N MET A 498 25.99 5.90 -3.91
CA MET A 498 26.28 4.55 -3.44
C MET A 498 25.17 4.01 -2.51
N ALA A 499 23.99 4.65 -2.51
CA ALA A 499 22.90 4.27 -1.63
C ALA A 499 22.51 2.80 -1.85
N GLY A 500 22.39 2.05 -0.75
CA GLY A 500 21.99 0.64 -0.77
C GLY A 500 22.93 -0.32 -1.51
N MET A 501 24.16 0.10 -1.87
CA MET A 501 25.04 -0.70 -2.74
C MET A 501 25.26 -2.14 -2.26
N PHE A 502 25.41 -2.36 -0.95
CA PHE A 502 25.60 -3.67 -0.31
C PHE A 502 24.53 -3.97 0.74
N ALA A 503 23.36 -3.32 0.67
CA ALA A 503 22.29 -3.59 1.62
C ALA A 503 21.89 -5.07 1.52
N ASN A 504 21.85 -5.77 2.65
CA ASN A 504 21.55 -7.19 2.80
C ASN A 504 22.45 -8.14 1.97
N ALA A 505 23.62 -7.68 1.53
CA ALA A 505 24.70 -8.54 1.07
C ALA A 505 25.35 -9.21 2.30
N TYR A 506 24.66 -10.19 2.88
CA TYR A 506 24.89 -10.69 4.24
C TYR A 506 26.33 -11.10 4.54
N VAL A 507 27.01 -11.70 3.56
CA VAL A 507 28.37 -12.23 3.70
C VAL A 507 29.46 -11.29 3.14
N PHE A 508 29.09 -10.13 2.59
CA PHE A 508 30.07 -9.22 1.97
C PHE A 508 31.04 -8.67 3.02
N ASN A 509 32.34 -8.92 2.82
CA ASN A 509 33.39 -8.48 3.73
C ASN A 509 34.74 -8.27 2.99
N GLN A 510 34.71 -7.69 1.79
CA GLN A 510 35.92 -7.47 0.97
C GLN A 510 36.49 -6.06 1.14
N ASP A 511 37.81 -5.93 1.05
CA ASP A 511 38.50 -4.65 1.20
C ASP A 511 38.11 -3.67 0.08
N ILE A 512 37.64 -2.50 0.52
CA ILE A 512 37.20 -1.36 -0.29
C ILE A 512 37.77 -0.04 0.25
N GLY A 513 38.77 -0.10 1.12
CA GLY A 513 39.38 1.09 1.74
C GLY A 513 40.11 2.01 0.75
N GLY A 514 40.49 1.46 -0.42
CA GLY A 514 41.17 2.19 -1.50
C GLY A 514 40.26 3.02 -2.42
N TRP A 515 38.93 2.96 -2.25
CA TRP A 515 38.00 3.71 -3.09
C TRP A 515 38.12 5.23 -2.90
N ASN A 516 37.98 5.97 -4.00
CA ASN A 516 37.85 7.42 -3.97
C ASN A 516 36.37 7.81 -3.85
N THR A 517 35.97 8.31 -2.69
CA THR A 517 34.57 8.68 -2.38
C THR A 517 34.30 10.18 -2.43
N SER A 518 35.27 11.02 -2.85
CA SER A 518 35.17 12.48 -2.75
C SER A 518 34.01 13.09 -3.54
N ALA A 519 33.48 12.39 -4.54
CA ALA A 519 32.33 12.81 -5.35
C ALA A 519 30.98 12.29 -4.82
N VAL A 520 30.98 11.39 -3.82
CA VAL A 520 29.77 10.73 -3.31
C VAL A 520 28.99 11.69 -2.42
N THR A 521 27.70 11.86 -2.71
CA THR A 521 26.80 12.72 -1.92
C THR A 521 25.77 11.93 -1.11
N ASN A 522 25.55 10.65 -1.45
CA ASN A 522 24.57 9.79 -0.80
C ASN A 522 25.14 8.38 -0.54
N MET A 523 25.20 8.00 0.74
CA MET A 523 25.60 6.67 1.24
C MET A 523 24.49 6.01 2.10
N SER A 524 23.25 6.49 2.00
CA SER A 524 22.14 5.94 2.79
C SER A 524 22.00 4.43 2.53
N TRP A 525 21.84 3.64 3.58
CA TRP A 525 21.64 2.19 3.52
C TRP A 525 22.81 1.39 2.91
N MET A 526 23.99 1.99 2.65
CA MET A 526 25.06 1.35 1.87
C MET A 526 25.45 -0.06 2.38
N PHE A 527 25.51 -0.26 3.70
CA PHE A 527 25.80 -1.54 4.36
C PHE A 527 24.66 -2.00 5.26
N PHE A 528 23.41 -1.55 5.01
CA PHE A 528 22.27 -1.97 5.81
C PHE A 528 22.16 -3.50 5.81
N GLY A 529 22.22 -4.16 6.96
CA GLY A 529 22.13 -5.62 7.04
C GLY A 529 23.30 -6.39 6.42
N ALA A 530 24.41 -5.74 6.06
CA ALA A 530 25.65 -6.43 5.64
C ALA A 530 26.36 -7.01 6.89
N ARG A 531 25.80 -8.07 7.46
CA ARG A 531 26.12 -8.57 8.82
C ARG A 531 27.60 -8.91 9.02
N ALA A 532 28.27 -9.41 7.98
CA ALA A 532 29.68 -9.79 8.02
C ALA A 532 30.66 -8.62 7.76
N PHE A 533 30.18 -7.46 7.30
CA PHE A 533 31.05 -6.38 6.85
C PHE A 533 31.85 -5.76 8.01
N ASN A 534 33.18 -5.77 7.89
CA ASN A 534 34.10 -5.22 8.90
C ASN A 534 35.43 -4.78 8.29
N GLN A 535 35.41 -4.10 7.13
CA GLN A 535 36.61 -3.68 6.40
C GLN A 535 36.95 -2.19 6.62
N PRO A 536 38.25 -1.81 6.59
CA PRO A 536 38.67 -0.46 6.91
C PRO A 536 38.20 0.54 5.86
N VAL A 537 37.33 1.48 6.26
CA VAL A 537 36.78 2.56 5.41
C VAL A 537 37.12 3.97 5.93
N GLY A 538 37.99 4.06 6.93
CA GLY A 538 38.36 5.33 7.58
C GLY A 538 39.13 6.32 6.69
N SER A 539 39.72 5.84 5.59
CA SER A 539 40.45 6.63 4.58
C SER A 539 39.54 7.36 3.59
N TRP A 540 38.25 7.07 3.58
CA TRP A 540 37.30 7.67 2.65
C TRP A 540 37.12 9.18 2.88
N ASP A 541 37.09 9.94 1.79
CA ASP A 541 36.64 11.34 1.80
C ASP A 541 35.12 11.38 1.71
N VAL A 542 34.47 11.67 2.83
CA VAL A 542 33.00 11.78 2.94
C VAL A 542 32.53 13.23 3.06
N SER A 543 33.39 14.21 2.76
CA SER A 543 33.09 15.64 2.94
C SER A 543 31.91 16.16 2.11
N ALA A 544 31.60 15.48 1.00
CA ALA A 544 30.46 15.79 0.14
C ALA A 544 29.17 15.04 0.52
N VAL A 545 29.23 14.09 1.46
CA VAL A 545 28.08 13.25 1.82
C VAL A 545 27.07 14.04 2.66
N VAL A 546 25.82 14.07 2.20
CA VAL A 546 24.72 14.79 2.87
C VAL A 546 23.86 13.88 3.75
N SER A 547 23.76 12.59 3.39
CA SER A 547 22.98 11.59 4.14
C SER A 547 23.76 10.29 4.34
N MET A 548 23.81 9.86 5.62
CA MET A 548 24.34 8.57 6.07
C MET A 548 23.26 7.72 6.78
N GLU A 549 21.99 8.01 6.49
CA GLU A 549 20.84 7.29 7.06
C GLU A 549 21.03 5.77 6.94
N ALA A 550 20.96 5.08 8.07
CA ALA A 550 21.05 3.63 8.19
C ALA A 550 22.27 2.98 7.50
N MET A 551 23.37 3.73 7.28
CA MET A 551 24.53 3.25 6.52
C MET A 551 25.10 1.93 7.06
N PHE A 552 25.21 1.77 8.39
CA PHE A 552 25.69 0.56 9.07
C PHE A 552 24.60 -0.09 9.94
N CYS A 553 23.33 0.23 9.70
CA CYS A 553 22.24 -0.37 10.45
C CYS A 553 22.24 -1.88 10.21
N LYS A 554 22.24 -2.70 11.27
CA LYS A 554 22.37 -4.17 11.22
C LYS A 554 23.66 -4.69 10.57
N ALA A 555 24.70 -3.85 10.44
CA ALA A 555 26.06 -4.31 10.14
C ALA A 555 26.70 -4.86 11.43
N GLU A 556 26.21 -6.02 11.89
CA GLU A 556 26.46 -6.56 13.24
C GLU A 556 27.96 -6.66 13.61
N SER A 557 28.81 -7.00 12.63
CA SER A 557 30.26 -7.18 12.81
C SER A 557 31.09 -5.90 12.66
N PHE A 558 30.50 -4.79 12.20
CA PHE A 558 31.26 -3.59 11.83
C PHE A 558 31.87 -2.91 13.07
N ASN A 559 33.19 -2.76 13.09
CA ASN A 559 33.92 -2.11 14.18
C ASN A 559 35.23 -1.46 13.70
N GLN A 560 35.20 -0.77 12.55
CA GLN A 560 36.38 -0.15 11.95
C GLN A 560 36.47 1.36 12.22
N PRO A 561 37.68 1.93 12.35
CA PRO A 561 37.85 3.32 12.70
C PRO A 561 37.32 4.25 11.60
N VAL A 562 36.38 5.12 11.96
CA VAL A 562 35.76 6.14 11.08
C VAL A 562 35.81 7.55 11.67
N GLY A 563 36.56 7.75 12.77
CA GLY A 563 36.65 9.04 13.46
C GLY A 563 37.31 10.16 12.66
N SER A 564 38.08 9.83 11.63
CA SER A 564 38.76 10.77 10.71
C SER A 564 37.83 11.38 9.65
N TRP A 565 36.60 10.87 9.52
CA TRP A 565 35.66 11.36 8.53
C TRP A 565 35.24 12.82 8.76
N ASN A 566 35.23 13.60 7.68
CA ASN A 566 34.64 14.93 7.68
C ASN A 566 33.14 14.85 7.40
N VAL A 567 32.33 14.87 8.46
CA VAL A 567 30.86 14.77 8.37
C VAL A 567 30.13 16.13 8.41
N SER A 568 30.82 17.24 8.18
CA SER A 568 30.26 18.59 8.34
C SER A 568 29.07 18.92 7.42
N ALA A 569 28.91 18.16 6.33
CA ALA A 569 27.79 18.30 5.40
C ALA A 569 26.60 17.37 5.71
N VAL A 570 26.76 16.43 6.65
CA VAL A 570 25.74 15.43 6.96
C VAL A 570 24.60 16.07 7.75
N THR A 571 23.37 15.90 7.24
CA THR A 571 22.15 16.45 7.87
C THR A 571 21.32 15.39 8.60
N SER A 572 21.47 14.11 8.23
CA SER A 572 20.79 12.98 8.87
C SER A 572 21.76 11.86 9.22
N MET A 573 21.77 11.48 10.51
CA MET A 573 22.45 10.31 11.05
C MET A 573 21.44 9.27 11.57
N GLU A 574 20.20 9.33 11.09
CA GLU A 574 19.13 8.43 11.54
C GLU A 574 19.54 6.97 11.37
N SER A 575 19.45 6.22 12.47
CA SER A 575 19.77 4.79 12.55
C SER A 575 21.17 4.38 12.04
N MET A 576 22.13 5.31 11.91
CA MET A 576 23.41 5.04 11.24
C MET A 576 24.12 3.78 11.76
N PHE A 577 24.08 3.53 13.07
CA PHE A 577 24.67 2.36 13.74
C PHE A 577 23.63 1.51 14.51
N ALA A 578 22.35 1.62 14.16
CA ALA A 578 21.32 0.82 14.83
C ALA A 578 21.59 -0.68 14.63
N HIS A 579 21.57 -1.50 15.69
CA HIS A 579 21.95 -2.92 15.68
C HIS A 579 23.38 -3.21 15.20
N ALA A 580 24.27 -2.23 15.12
CA ALA A 580 25.70 -2.48 14.88
C ALA A 580 26.35 -2.98 16.18
N HIS A 581 26.06 -4.23 16.56
CA HIS A 581 26.35 -4.76 17.90
C HIS A 581 27.82 -4.66 18.31
N ALA A 582 28.76 -4.82 17.38
CA ALA A 582 30.20 -4.75 17.64
C ALA A 582 30.79 -3.32 17.63
N PHE A 583 30.07 -2.32 17.13
CA PHE A 583 30.63 -1.00 16.86
C PHE A 583 31.00 -0.26 18.15
N ASN A 584 32.28 0.08 18.30
CA ASN A 584 32.79 0.81 19.47
C ASN A 584 34.02 1.67 19.14
N GLN A 585 33.99 2.39 18.02
CA GLN A 585 35.11 3.21 17.54
C GLN A 585 34.95 4.70 17.85
N THR A 586 36.06 5.40 18.05
CA THR A 586 36.07 6.82 18.42
C THR A 586 35.53 7.69 17.30
N ILE A 587 34.49 8.49 17.60
CA ILE A 587 33.81 9.39 16.66
C ILE A 587 33.53 10.79 17.26
N GLY A 588 34.10 11.08 18.43
CA GLY A 588 33.89 12.37 19.13
C GLY A 588 34.43 13.59 18.37
N SER A 589 35.38 13.40 17.44
CA SER A 589 35.97 14.46 16.61
C SER A 589 35.10 14.92 15.45
N TRP A 590 33.95 14.28 15.21
CA TRP A 590 33.04 14.64 14.13
C TRP A 590 32.42 16.03 14.33
N ASN A 591 32.39 16.82 13.26
CA ASN A 591 31.65 18.08 13.22
C ASN A 591 30.17 17.80 12.88
N THR A 592 29.31 17.82 13.90
CA THR A 592 27.87 17.52 13.78
C THR A 592 26.98 18.76 13.65
N SER A 593 27.54 19.95 13.42
CA SER A 593 26.78 21.22 13.47
C SER A 593 25.64 21.32 12.44
N ALA A 594 25.67 20.52 11.38
CA ALA A 594 24.63 20.45 10.36
C ALA A 594 23.55 19.38 10.61
N VAL A 595 23.72 18.52 11.62
CA VAL A 595 22.84 17.36 11.86
C VAL A 595 21.49 17.82 12.43
N ILE A 596 20.40 17.40 11.79
CA ILE A 596 19.03 17.74 12.15
C ILE A 596 18.38 16.58 12.95
N THR A 597 18.74 15.33 12.66
CA THR A 597 18.17 14.14 13.31
C THR A 597 19.23 13.10 13.67
N MET A 598 19.17 12.61 14.91
CA MET A 598 19.99 11.51 15.45
C MET A 598 19.10 10.35 15.94
N LYS A 599 17.86 10.29 15.44
CA LYS A 599 16.88 9.27 15.80
C LYS A 599 17.49 7.87 15.63
N ASN A 600 17.40 7.06 16.68
CA ASN A 600 17.88 5.68 16.73
C ASN A 600 19.37 5.48 16.34
N MET A 601 20.22 6.51 16.35
CA MET A 601 21.59 6.42 15.81
C MET A 601 22.38 5.22 16.37
N PHE A 602 22.24 4.92 17.68
CA PHE A 602 22.86 3.78 18.38
C PHE A 602 21.82 2.84 19.00
N PHE A 603 20.61 2.77 18.43
CA PHE A 603 19.58 1.82 18.88
C PHE A 603 20.15 0.40 18.84
N ASP A 604 20.15 -0.30 19.96
CA ASP A 604 20.63 -1.69 20.10
C ASP A 604 22.13 -1.89 19.76
N ALA A 605 22.94 -0.82 19.80
CA ALA A 605 24.39 -0.87 19.62
C ALA A 605 25.08 -1.32 20.93
N HIS A 606 25.02 -2.63 21.21
CA HIS A 606 25.40 -3.22 22.50
C HIS A 606 26.80 -2.87 23.02
N ALA A 607 27.81 -2.71 22.15
CA ALA A 607 29.19 -2.44 22.54
C ALA A 607 29.55 -0.95 22.63
N PHE A 608 28.70 -0.06 22.11
CA PHE A 608 29.08 1.34 21.91
C PHE A 608 29.22 2.09 23.24
N ASN A 609 30.43 2.63 23.49
CA ASN A 609 30.74 3.41 24.69
C ASN A 609 31.87 4.43 24.45
N GLN A 610 31.83 5.15 23.32
CA GLN A 610 32.88 6.11 22.95
C GLN A 610 32.46 7.57 23.22
N PRO A 611 33.41 8.46 23.56
CA PRO A 611 33.09 9.83 23.91
C PRO A 611 32.51 10.59 22.72
N VAL A 612 31.32 11.16 22.93
CA VAL A 612 30.55 11.95 21.95
C VAL A 612 30.09 13.31 22.51
N GLY A 613 30.54 13.67 23.72
CA GLY A 613 30.16 14.91 24.41
C GLY A 613 30.59 16.19 23.70
N SER A 614 31.57 16.13 22.79
CA SER A 614 32.07 17.27 22.01
C SER A 614 31.24 17.62 20.78
N TRP A 615 30.19 16.85 20.47
CA TRP A 615 29.33 17.10 19.33
C TRP A 615 28.51 18.38 19.49
N ASP A 616 28.38 19.14 18.41
CA ASP A 616 27.42 20.24 18.30
C ASP A 616 26.04 19.67 17.96
N THR A 617 25.14 19.71 18.94
CA THR A 617 23.75 19.24 18.82
C THR A 617 22.75 20.38 18.64
N SER A 618 23.20 21.63 18.44
CA SER A 618 22.35 22.83 18.47
C SER A 618 21.25 22.86 17.40
N GLN A 619 21.41 22.11 16.31
CA GLN A 619 20.42 21.98 15.23
C GLN A 619 19.57 20.71 15.33
N VAL A 620 19.88 19.80 16.24
CA VAL A 620 19.19 18.50 16.36
C VAL A 620 17.79 18.71 16.90
N ARG A 621 16.79 18.21 16.18
CA ARG A 621 15.36 18.29 16.56
C ARG A 621 14.80 16.98 17.10
N ASN A 622 15.41 15.84 16.75
CA ASN A 622 14.93 14.51 17.11
C ASN A 622 16.08 13.64 17.64
N MET A 623 15.95 13.21 18.91
CA MET A 623 16.87 12.30 19.60
C MET A 623 16.17 11.01 20.06
N ARG A 624 14.97 10.73 19.52
CA ARG A 624 14.19 9.55 19.88
C ARG A 624 15.03 8.28 19.74
N GLY A 625 15.08 7.49 20.81
CA GLY A 625 15.74 6.19 20.83
C GLY A 625 17.26 6.21 20.54
N MET A 626 17.94 7.36 20.62
CA MET A 626 19.34 7.49 20.20
C MET A 626 20.28 6.46 20.84
N PHE A 627 20.08 6.14 22.13
CA PHE A 627 20.83 5.14 22.90
C PHE A 627 19.94 4.03 23.47
N CYS A 628 18.77 3.80 22.86
CA CYS A 628 17.89 2.71 23.28
C CYS A 628 18.63 1.37 23.16
N ASP A 629 18.63 0.56 24.21
CA ASP A 629 19.33 -0.72 24.35
C ASP A 629 20.85 -0.69 24.07
N ALA A 630 21.47 0.51 24.10
CA ALA A 630 22.93 0.68 24.17
C ALA A 630 23.43 0.34 25.58
N TYR A 631 23.44 -0.96 25.92
CA TYR A 631 23.54 -1.46 27.30
C TYR A 631 24.71 -0.92 28.12
N VAL A 632 25.86 -0.68 27.48
CA VAL A 632 27.11 -0.29 28.13
C VAL A 632 27.44 1.20 27.99
N PHE A 633 26.63 1.98 27.26
CA PHE A 633 26.89 3.39 27.02
C PHE A 633 26.83 4.19 28.33
N ASN A 634 27.92 4.90 28.64
CA ASN A 634 28.04 5.72 29.85
C ASN A 634 29.03 6.88 29.67
N GLN A 635 29.02 7.56 28.53
CA GLN A 635 29.92 8.68 28.24
C GLN A 635 29.28 10.02 28.53
N ASP A 636 30.10 11.00 28.95
CA ASP A 636 29.62 12.34 29.28
C ASP A 636 29.09 13.05 28.02
N ILE A 637 27.85 13.54 28.15
CA ILE A 637 27.08 14.25 27.12
C ILE A 637 26.39 15.50 27.73
N GLY A 638 26.80 15.92 28.92
CA GLY A 638 26.19 17.06 29.62
C GLY A 638 26.41 18.41 28.91
N ALA A 639 27.42 18.50 28.04
CA ALA A 639 27.75 19.70 27.27
C ALA A 639 26.88 19.92 26.01
N TRP A 640 26.02 18.96 25.65
CA TRP A 640 25.16 19.08 24.48
C TRP A 640 24.14 20.22 24.60
N ASN A 641 23.95 20.95 23.48
CA ASN A 641 22.89 21.93 23.35
C ASN A 641 21.61 21.25 22.84
N THR A 642 20.63 21.05 23.72
CA THR A 642 19.36 20.37 23.42
C THR A 642 18.19 21.33 23.16
N SER A 643 18.43 22.65 23.11
CA SER A 643 17.37 23.68 23.03
C SER A 643 16.48 23.59 21.78
N ALA A 644 16.93 22.88 20.73
CA ALA A 644 16.17 22.64 19.51
C ALA A 644 15.39 21.29 19.52
N VAL A 645 15.63 20.41 20.48
CA VAL A 645 15.08 19.05 20.52
C VAL A 645 13.61 19.08 20.91
N MET A 646 12.79 18.33 20.16
CA MET A 646 11.34 18.24 20.35
C MET A 646 10.88 16.86 20.86
N ASP A 647 11.65 15.80 20.58
CA ASP A 647 11.36 14.41 20.93
C ASP A 647 12.60 13.72 21.53
N MET A 648 12.49 13.28 22.78
CA MET A 648 13.48 12.49 23.53
C MET A 648 12.90 11.15 24.01
N SER A 649 11.77 10.73 23.45
CA SER A 649 11.15 9.46 23.81
C SER A 649 12.13 8.30 23.60
N TRP A 650 12.15 7.34 24.53
CA TRP A 650 13.01 6.16 24.48
C TRP A 650 14.53 6.42 24.45
N MET A 651 15.02 7.66 24.64
CA MET A 651 16.42 8.03 24.39
C MET A 651 17.44 7.12 25.09
N PHE A 652 17.20 6.75 26.35
CA PHE A 652 18.03 5.85 27.16
C PHE A 652 17.26 4.60 27.63
N TYR A 653 16.21 4.21 26.91
CA TYR A 653 15.52 2.95 27.20
C TYR A 653 16.54 1.82 27.23
N GLY A 654 16.59 1.02 28.28
CA GLY A 654 17.52 -0.12 28.35
C GLY A 654 19.00 0.24 28.40
N ALA A 655 19.41 1.51 28.45
CA ALA A 655 20.82 1.93 28.62
C ALA A 655 21.30 1.68 30.06
N ARG A 656 21.47 0.40 30.42
CA ARG A 656 21.61 -0.07 31.82
C ARG A 656 22.79 0.54 32.56
N ALA A 657 23.87 0.86 31.86
CA ALA A 657 25.08 1.45 32.43
C ALA A 657 25.04 2.98 32.58
N PHE A 658 24.12 3.66 31.88
CA PHE A 658 24.12 5.12 31.76
C PHE A 658 23.86 5.81 33.11
N ASN A 659 24.75 6.71 33.49
CA ASN A 659 24.67 7.50 34.73
C ASN A 659 25.49 8.81 34.63
N GLN A 660 25.41 9.52 33.50
CA GLN A 660 26.15 10.76 33.26
C GLN A 660 25.28 12.01 33.44
N PRO A 661 25.85 13.15 33.87
CA PRO A 661 25.09 14.35 34.19
C PRO A 661 24.44 14.94 32.93
N VAL A 662 23.11 15.03 32.93
CA VAL A 662 22.30 15.64 31.84
C VAL A 662 21.41 16.79 32.35
N GLY A 663 21.60 17.22 33.59
CA GLY A 663 20.78 18.26 34.22
C GLY A 663 20.91 19.64 33.57
N SER A 664 22.02 19.92 32.86
CA SER A 664 22.28 21.17 32.15
C SER A 664 21.52 21.32 30.83
N TRP A 665 20.84 20.28 30.36
CA TRP A 665 20.10 20.29 29.11
C TRP A 665 18.89 21.24 29.14
N ASP A 666 18.71 22.00 28.06
CA ASP A 666 17.48 22.74 27.79
C ASP A 666 16.46 21.80 27.14
N VAL A 667 15.46 21.40 27.91
CA VAL A 667 14.36 20.53 27.46
C VAL A 667 13.04 21.29 27.25
N SER A 668 13.08 22.62 27.22
CA SER A 668 11.87 23.47 27.19
C SER A 668 10.97 23.28 25.97
N ARG A 669 11.50 22.72 24.88
CA ARG A 669 10.77 22.39 23.65
C ARG A 669 10.36 20.93 23.53
N VAL A 670 10.79 20.07 24.46
CA VAL A 670 10.47 18.64 24.42
C VAL A 670 9.01 18.46 24.82
N THR A 671 8.27 17.70 24.00
CA THR A 671 6.83 17.46 24.24
C THR A 671 6.52 16.02 24.67
N ASP A 672 7.42 15.08 24.36
CA ASP A 672 7.31 13.66 24.69
C ASP A 672 8.60 13.13 25.33
N MET A 673 8.48 12.61 26.55
CA MET A 673 9.57 11.97 27.33
C MET A 673 9.23 10.52 27.71
N GLN A 674 8.27 9.90 27.02
CA GLN A 674 7.86 8.52 27.34
C GLN A 674 9.07 7.58 27.31
N HIS A 675 9.17 6.75 28.33
CA HIS A 675 10.18 5.71 28.48
C HIS A 675 11.65 6.19 28.37
N MET A 676 11.93 7.48 28.54
CA MET A 676 13.28 8.05 28.34
C MET A 676 14.37 7.32 29.12
N PHE A 677 14.12 6.94 30.38
CA PHE A 677 15.04 6.20 31.26
C PHE A 677 14.48 4.83 31.69
N PHE A 678 13.51 4.27 30.94
CA PHE A 678 12.98 2.95 31.27
C PHE A 678 14.11 1.91 31.22
N LEU A 679 14.30 1.12 32.28
CA LEU A 679 15.39 0.14 32.42
C LEU A 679 16.82 0.72 32.47
N ALA A 680 16.99 2.05 32.56
CA ALA A 680 18.28 2.70 32.82
C ALA A 680 18.69 2.48 34.28
N SER A 681 19.03 1.23 34.63
CA SER A 681 19.05 0.75 36.01
C SER A 681 20.03 1.47 36.95
N ARG A 682 21.10 2.08 36.41
CA ARG A 682 22.12 2.82 37.17
C ARG A 682 21.92 4.33 37.17
N PHE A 683 20.95 4.85 36.42
CA PHE A 683 20.77 6.29 36.26
C PHE A 683 20.31 6.94 37.56
N ASN A 684 21.08 7.92 38.06
CA ASN A 684 20.81 8.63 39.30
C ASN A 684 21.42 10.04 39.31
N GLN A 685 21.20 10.81 38.24
CA GLN A 685 21.76 12.16 38.06
C GLN A 685 20.70 13.26 38.25
N PRO A 686 21.08 14.45 38.76
CA PRO A 686 20.13 15.51 39.10
C PRO A 686 19.47 16.10 37.84
N LEU A 687 18.15 16.30 37.91
CA LEU A 687 17.30 16.80 36.81
C LEU A 687 16.44 18.04 37.19
N ALA A 688 16.66 18.60 38.38
CA ALA A 688 15.81 19.66 38.94
C ALA A 688 15.77 20.94 38.10
N SER A 689 16.78 21.20 37.28
CA SER A 689 16.89 22.38 36.40
C SER A 689 16.10 22.26 35.09
N TRP A 690 15.55 21.10 34.77
CA TRP A 690 14.81 20.88 33.53
C TRP A 690 13.48 21.67 33.52
N ASN A 691 13.26 22.44 32.45
CA ASN A 691 11.95 23.05 32.17
C ASN A 691 11.07 22.07 31.38
N VAL A 692 10.18 21.37 32.08
CA VAL A 692 9.28 20.36 31.49
C VAL A 692 7.87 20.89 31.21
N SER A 693 7.65 22.21 31.23
CA SER A 693 6.32 22.83 31.05
C SER A 693 5.62 22.48 29.73
N SER A 694 6.39 22.09 28.70
CA SER A 694 5.87 21.67 27.39
C SER A 694 5.58 20.16 27.28
N VAL A 695 5.96 19.36 28.29
CA VAL A 695 5.85 17.90 28.25
C VAL A 695 4.40 17.47 28.50
N THR A 696 3.87 16.63 27.62
CA THR A 696 2.48 16.14 27.72
C THR A 696 2.38 14.69 28.19
N SER A 697 3.44 13.90 28.05
CA SER A 697 3.52 12.50 28.48
C SER A 697 4.85 12.19 29.18
N MET A 698 4.76 11.63 30.39
CA MET A 698 5.88 11.11 31.18
C MET A 698 5.76 9.60 31.41
N LYS A 699 4.94 8.93 30.58
CA LYS A 699 4.65 7.50 30.68
C LYS A 699 5.93 6.67 30.80
N GLY A 700 6.03 5.92 31.89
CA GLY A 700 7.14 5.00 32.13
C GLY A 700 8.55 5.62 32.12
N MET A 701 8.68 6.95 32.30
CA MET A 701 9.96 7.65 32.15
C MET A 701 11.07 7.04 33.02
N PHE A 702 10.79 6.69 34.28
CA PHE A 702 11.73 6.08 35.23
C PHE A 702 11.34 4.63 35.60
N MET A 703 10.54 3.97 34.76
CA MET A 703 10.18 2.58 35.03
C MET A 703 11.45 1.74 35.16
N ARG A 704 11.58 0.93 36.20
CA ARG A 704 12.76 0.09 36.49
C ARG A 704 14.11 0.84 36.50
N ALA A 705 14.12 2.17 36.68
CA ALA A 705 15.32 2.94 36.99
C ALA A 705 15.67 2.72 38.46
N LEU A 706 16.27 1.56 38.75
CA LEU A 706 16.39 1.01 40.11
C LEU A 706 17.11 1.94 41.10
N GLU A 707 18.11 2.68 40.61
CA GLU A 707 18.96 3.57 41.41
C GLU A 707 18.48 5.03 41.46
N PHE A 708 17.47 5.40 40.66
CA PHE A 708 17.05 6.80 40.54
C PHE A 708 16.41 7.31 41.84
N ASN A 709 17.01 8.35 42.43
CA ASN A 709 16.51 8.98 43.65
C ASN A 709 16.88 10.48 43.73
N GLN A 710 16.68 11.22 42.63
CA GLN A 710 17.02 12.64 42.53
C GLN A 710 15.78 13.54 42.60
N PRO A 711 15.90 14.77 43.14
CA PRO A 711 14.77 15.67 43.28
C PRO A 711 14.24 16.13 41.92
N VAL A 712 12.92 16.09 41.77
CA VAL A 712 12.16 16.53 40.57
C VAL A 712 10.96 17.42 40.94
N SER A 713 10.89 17.90 42.18
CA SER A 713 9.78 18.73 42.69
C SER A 713 9.63 20.07 41.96
N SER A 714 10.71 20.61 41.41
CA SER A 714 10.73 21.89 40.70
C SER A 714 10.07 21.87 39.32
N TRP A 715 9.68 20.70 38.83
CA TRP A 715 9.07 20.53 37.51
C TRP A 715 7.66 21.13 37.44
N ASP A 716 7.42 21.93 36.40
CA ASP A 716 6.06 22.35 36.01
C ASP A 716 5.39 21.22 35.21
N THR A 717 4.55 20.44 35.88
CA THR A 717 3.83 19.31 35.30
C THR A 717 2.43 19.68 34.78
N SER A 718 2.08 20.97 34.70
CA SER A 718 0.71 21.42 34.40
C SER A 718 0.18 20.97 33.03
N ALA A 719 1.05 20.66 32.08
CA ALA A 719 0.69 20.14 30.75
C ALA A 719 0.63 18.61 30.66
N VAL A 720 1.09 17.88 31.68
CA VAL A 720 1.22 16.42 31.66
C VAL A 720 -0.15 15.76 31.81
N LYS A 721 -0.49 14.86 30.88
CA LYS A 721 -1.75 14.10 30.88
C LYS A 721 -1.59 12.65 31.30
N ASP A 722 -0.47 12.03 30.96
CA ASP A 722 -0.18 10.61 31.22
C ASP A 722 1.07 10.46 32.11
N MET A 723 0.86 9.95 33.33
CA MET A 723 1.92 9.59 34.30
C MET A 723 1.94 8.07 34.57
N SER A 724 1.28 7.27 33.72
CA SER A 724 1.21 5.83 33.89
C SER A 724 2.60 5.20 33.92
N CYS A 725 2.81 4.29 34.88
CA CYS A 725 4.06 3.58 35.12
C CYS A 725 5.30 4.47 35.39
N MET A 726 5.17 5.78 35.63
CA MET A 726 6.30 6.72 35.68
C MET A 726 7.45 6.26 36.60
N PHE A 727 7.14 5.76 37.80
CA PHE A 727 8.09 5.22 38.78
C PHE A 727 7.86 3.72 39.06
N GLN A 728 7.24 2.99 38.13
CA GLN A 728 7.04 1.55 38.31
C GLN A 728 8.39 0.85 38.52
N GLU A 729 8.57 0.18 39.65
CA GLU A 729 9.78 -0.52 40.07
C GLU A 729 11.03 0.38 40.20
N ALA A 730 10.87 1.70 40.33
CA ALA A 730 11.94 2.62 40.75
C ALA A 730 12.21 2.42 42.26
N ALA A 731 12.90 1.33 42.60
CA ALA A 731 12.93 0.77 43.95
C ALA A 731 13.47 1.72 45.03
N ARG A 732 14.38 2.64 44.67
CA ARG A 732 15.04 3.58 45.59
C ARG A 732 14.42 4.99 45.58
N TYR A 733 13.48 5.28 44.69
CA TYR A 733 12.92 6.62 44.55
C TYR A 733 12.09 7.03 45.78
N ASN A 734 12.47 8.13 46.42
CA ASN A 734 11.81 8.67 47.60
C ASN A 734 12.09 10.17 47.78
N GLN A 735 11.77 10.99 46.77
CA GLN A 735 12.00 12.45 46.78
C GLN A 735 10.70 13.25 46.82
N PRO A 736 10.67 14.44 47.47
CA PRO A 736 9.48 15.28 47.55
C PRO A 736 8.92 15.61 46.16
N MET A 737 7.59 15.69 46.05
CA MET A 737 6.88 15.98 44.79
C MET A 737 5.49 16.62 44.99
N SER A 738 5.23 17.19 46.16
CA SER A 738 3.95 17.83 46.50
C SER A 738 3.65 19.07 45.66
N SER A 739 4.68 19.71 45.08
CA SER A 739 4.57 20.91 44.24
C SER A 739 4.10 20.66 42.80
N TRP A 740 3.95 19.41 42.39
CA TRP A 740 3.48 19.09 41.04
C TRP A 740 2.04 19.51 40.82
N ASN A 741 1.77 20.15 39.69
CA ASN A 741 0.41 20.40 39.22
C ASN A 741 -0.09 19.17 38.46
N THR A 742 -1.02 18.42 39.05
CA THR A 742 -1.60 17.20 38.47
C THR A 742 -2.99 17.40 37.89
N SER A 743 -3.50 18.64 37.82
CA SER A 743 -4.89 18.94 37.40
C SER A 743 -5.24 18.47 35.98
N ALA A 744 -4.24 18.32 35.10
CA ALA A 744 -4.40 17.82 33.74
C ALA A 744 -4.22 16.29 33.60
N VAL A 745 -3.77 15.60 34.65
CA VAL A 745 -3.44 14.17 34.61
C VAL A 745 -4.72 13.34 34.61
N THR A 746 -4.84 12.42 33.65
CA THR A 746 -6.00 11.53 33.52
C THR A 746 -5.68 10.07 33.85
N ASP A 747 -4.41 9.65 33.74
CA ASP A 747 -3.96 8.27 33.99
C ASP A 747 -2.75 8.21 34.94
N MET A 748 -2.92 7.51 36.08
CA MET A 748 -1.91 7.20 37.09
C MET A 748 -1.69 5.69 37.29
N HIS A 749 -2.13 4.86 36.33
CA HIS A 749 -1.98 3.41 36.39
C HIS A 749 -0.52 3.01 36.67
N LYS A 750 -0.31 2.18 37.71
CA LYS A 750 1.00 1.69 38.15
C LYS A 750 2.06 2.76 38.44
N MET A 751 1.69 4.03 38.65
CA MET A 751 2.66 5.13 38.81
C MET A 751 3.77 4.81 39.83
N PHE A 752 3.44 4.18 40.97
CA PHE A 752 4.37 3.75 42.02
C PHE A 752 4.37 2.24 42.27
N TYR A 753 3.97 1.44 41.27
CA TYR A 753 3.96 -0.03 41.39
C TYR A 753 5.36 -0.51 41.75
N GLY A 754 5.55 -1.15 42.91
CA GLY A 754 6.84 -1.68 43.33
C GLY A 754 7.89 -0.60 43.66
N ALA A 755 7.51 0.67 43.82
CA ALA A 755 8.37 1.72 44.35
C ALA A 755 8.56 1.53 45.87
N ARG A 756 9.42 0.58 46.25
CA ARG A 756 9.50 0.04 47.62
C ARG A 756 9.94 1.05 48.68
N ALA A 757 10.66 2.11 48.30
CA ALA A 757 11.13 3.15 49.20
C ALA A 757 10.22 4.39 49.25
N PHE A 758 9.24 4.51 48.35
CA PHE A 758 8.48 5.75 48.17
C PHE A 758 7.52 6.00 49.34
N ASN A 759 7.68 7.14 50.03
CA ASN A 759 6.83 7.57 51.13
C ASN A 759 6.83 9.10 51.29
N GLN A 760 6.55 9.84 50.21
CA GLN A 760 6.58 11.32 50.19
C GLN A 760 5.17 11.90 50.11
N PRO A 761 4.92 13.07 50.74
CA PRO A 761 3.60 13.67 50.77
C PRO A 761 3.12 14.06 49.37
N ILE A 762 1.93 13.59 49.02
CA ILE A 762 1.24 13.81 47.73
C ILE A 762 -0.25 14.15 47.91
N GLY A 763 -0.67 14.45 49.15
CA GLY A 763 -2.06 14.74 49.48
C GLY A 763 -2.62 16.00 48.81
N ASP A 764 -1.74 16.94 48.45
CA ASP A 764 -2.11 18.22 47.81
C ASP A 764 -2.31 18.11 46.30
N TRP A 765 -2.12 16.93 45.70
CA TRP A 765 -2.34 16.71 44.27
C TRP A 765 -3.82 16.86 43.88
N ASP A 766 -4.06 17.59 42.80
CA ASP A 766 -5.36 17.64 42.14
C ASP A 766 -5.57 16.36 41.32
N THR A 767 -6.51 15.54 41.77
CA THR A 767 -6.87 14.25 41.16
C THR A 767 -8.21 14.30 40.43
N SER A 768 -8.83 15.48 40.30
CA SER A 768 -10.19 15.66 39.78
C SER A 768 -10.38 15.18 38.33
N ALA A 769 -9.31 15.18 37.52
CA ALA A 769 -9.32 14.68 36.16
C ALA A 769 -8.89 13.20 36.03
N VAL A 770 -8.40 12.58 37.11
CA VAL A 770 -7.86 11.21 37.07
C VAL A 770 -8.99 10.20 36.97
N THR A 771 -8.90 9.32 35.98
CA THR A 771 -9.90 8.26 35.74
C THR A 771 -9.38 6.87 36.11
N ASN A 772 -8.06 6.66 36.06
CA ASN A 772 -7.41 5.37 36.23
C ASN A 772 -6.30 5.39 37.30
N MET A 773 -6.50 4.65 38.39
CA MET A 773 -5.53 4.47 39.49
C MET A 773 -5.21 2.98 39.74
N ASN A 774 -5.50 2.11 38.77
CA ASN A 774 -5.23 0.68 38.88
C ASN A 774 -3.76 0.43 39.26
N PHE A 775 -3.55 -0.40 40.29
CA PHE A 775 -2.24 -0.81 40.79
C PHE A 775 -1.29 0.32 41.24
N MET A 776 -1.75 1.56 41.42
CA MET A 776 -0.89 2.74 41.64
C MET A 776 0.18 2.53 42.71
N PHE A 777 -0.16 1.94 43.86
CA PHE A 777 0.73 1.68 45.01
C PHE A 777 0.93 0.18 45.27
N THR A 778 0.63 -0.69 44.31
CA THR A 778 0.87 -2.13 44.49
C THR A 778 2.35 -2.36 44.83
N ARG A 779 2.64 -3.05 45.95
CA ARG A 779 3.99 -3.33 46.45
C ARG A 779 4.82 -2.09 46.81
N ALA A 780 4.22 -0.91 46.99
CA ALA A 780 4.84 0.24 47.64
C ALA A 780 4.83 0.02 49.16
N THR A 781 5.73 -0.85 49.64
CA THR A 781 5.63 -1.49 50.97
C THR A 781 5.65 -0.53 52.16
N VAL A 782 6.24 0.64 52.01
CA VAL A 782 6.42 1.65 53.07
C VAL A 782 5.53 2.89 52.89
N PHE A 783 4.73 2.95 51.82
CA PHE A 783 3.92 4.13 51.53
C PHE A 783 2.80 4.28 52.56
N ASN A 784 2.78 5.42 53.25
CA ASN A 784 1.81 5.74 54.29
C ASN A 784 1.61 7.26 54.44
N GLN A 785 1.20 7.94 53.35
CA GLN A 785 1.02 9.39 53.33
C GLN A 785 -0.45 9.79 53.22
N PRO A 786 -0.87 10.89 53.88
CA PRO A 786 -2.26 11.31 53.87
C PRO A 786 -2.69 11.72 52.46
N ILE A 787 -3.70 11.04 51.93
CA ILE A 787 -4.27 11.24 50.58
C ILE A 787 -5.80 11.35 50.61
N GLY A 788 -6.39 11.53 51.80
CA GLY A 788 -7.85 11.65 51.97
C GLY A 788 -8.46 12.90 51.30
N SER A 789 -7.65 13.93 51.03
CA SER A 789 -8.04 15.17 50.37
C SER A 789 -8.26 15.05 48.86
N TRP A 790 -7.88 13.92 48.25
CA TRP A 790 -8.01 13.72 46.81
C TRP A 790 -9.45 13.74 46.32
N ASN A 791 -9.70 14.43 45.19
CA ASN A 791 -10.96 14.39 44.48
C ASN A 791 -11.00 13.18 43.54
N THR A 792 -11.61 12.10 43.99
CA THR A 792 -11.71 10.83 43.25
C THR A 792 -12.99 10.68 42.44
N SER A 793 -13.79 11.75 42.27
CA SER A 793 -15.11 11.68 41.62
C SER A 793 -15.10 11.19 40.16
N ALA A 794 -13.99 11.40 39.44
CA ALA A 794 -13.80 10.91 38.08
C ALA A 794 -13.18 9.50 37.99
N VAL A 795 -12.71 8.93 39.11
CA VAL A 795 -11.99 7.65 39.13
C VAL A 795 -12.97 6.49 38.92
N THR A 796 -12.71 5.68 37.91
CA THR A 796 -13.52 4.49 37.57
C THR A 796 -12.78 3.18 37.85
N PHE A 797 -11.44 3.23 37.89
CA PHE A 797 -10.57 2.06 38.03
C PHE A 797 -9.62 2.17 39.24
N THR A 798 -9.82 1.33 40.27
CA THR A 798 -8.99 1.29 41.50
C THR A 798 -8.52 -0.12 41.87
N ALA A 799 -8.64 -1.08 40.95
CA ALA A 799 -8.26 -2.46 41.18
C ALA A 799 -6.81 -2.55 41.64
N PHE A 800 -6.60 -3.28 42.74
CA PHE A 800 -5.30 -3.54 43.36
C PHE A 800 -4.49 -2.30 43.76
N MET A 801 -5.10 -1.12 43.89
CA MET A 801 -4.39 0.14 44.13
C MET A 801 -3.36 0.05 45.27
N PHE A 802 -3.71 -0.55 46.43
CA PHE A 802 -2.83 -0.71 47.60
C PHE A 802 -2.37 -2.16 47.83
N ARG A 803 -2.39 -3.01 46.79
CA ARG A 803 -2.03 -4.42 46.97
C ARG A 803 -0.60 -4.57 47.49
N GLY A 804 -0.43 -5.05 48.72
CA GLY A 804 0.88 -5.22 49.37
C GLY A 804 1.55 -3.92 49.79
N ALA A 805 0.82 -2.80 49.86
CA ALA A 805 1.27 -1.58 50.54
C ALA A 805 1.16 -1.81 52.07
N ALA A 806 2.08 -2.61 52.60
CA ALA A 806 1.96 -3.21 53.93
C ALA A 806 1.88 -2.19 55.07
N ALA A 807 2.47 -1.00 54.91
CA ALA A 807 2.48 0.08 55.88
C ALA A 807 1.32 1.09 55.73
N PHE A 808 0.48 0.98 54.70
CA PHE A 808 -0.56 1.96 54.41
C PHE A 808 -1.68 1.93 55.46
N ASP A 809 -1.86 3.02 56.19
CA ASP A 809 -2.90 3.24 57.20
C ASP A 809 -3.25 4.73 57.25
N GLN A 810 -4.06 5.18 56.29
CA GLN A 810 -4.48 6.58 56.18
C GLN A 810 -5.97 6.69 55.96
N ALA A 811 -6.56 7.78 56.47
CA ALA A 811 -7.98 8.05 56.31
C ALA A 811 -8.31 8.47 54.87
N ILE A 812 -9.07 7.64 54.17
CA ILE A 812 -9.55 7.88 52.79
C ILE A 812 -11.09 7.77 52.66
N GLY A 813 -11.80 7.79 53.79
CA GLY A 813 -13.27 7.68 53.82
C GLY A 813 -13.99 8.82 53.10
N SER A 814 -13.34 9.98 52.91
CA SER A 814 -13.86 11.15 52.19
C SER A 814 -13.88 11.02 50.67
N TRP A 815 -13.28 9.96 50.11
CA TRP A 815 -13.24 9.75 48.67
C TRP A 815 -14.62 9.49 48.06
N SER A 816 -14.83 10.00 46.84
CA SER A 816 -16.01 9.67 46.04
C SER A 816 -15.76 8.40 45.25
N THR A 817 -16.51 7.34 45.54
CA THR A 817 -16.38 6.02 44.88
C THR A 817 -17.56 5.67 43.99
N SER A 818 -18.50 6.59 43.77
CA SER A 818 -19.75 6.32 43.05
C SER A 818 -19.55 5.90 41.59
N ALA A 819 -18.43 6.30 40.97
CA ALA A 819 -18.06 5.93 39.61
C ALA A 819 -17.19 4.65 39.53
N VAL A 820 -16.75 4.09 40.65
CA VAL A 820 -15.83 2.94 40.68
C VAL A 820 -16.59 1.64 40.43
N VAL A 821 -16.25 0.96 39.33
CA VAL A 821 -16.91 -0.30 38.93
C VAL A 821 -16.16 -1.53 39.43
N ASN A 822 -14.83 -1.46 39.51
CA ASN A 822 -13.97 -2.59 39.89
C ASN A 822 -13.12 -2.23 41.11
N MET A 823 -13.43 -2.87 42.25
CA MET A 823 -12.73 -2.69 43.54
C MET A 823 -11.84 -3.88 43.90
N ARG A 824 -11.60 -4.79 42.93
CA ARG A 824 -10.89 -6.04 43.14
C ARG A 824 -9.54 -5.80 43.80
N GLY A 825 -9.32 -6.45 44.94
CA GLY A 825 -8.04 -6.48 45.64
C GLY A 825 -7.48 -5.13 46.08
N MET A 826 -8.30 -4.08 46.17
CA MET A 826 -7.85 -2.70 46.45
C MET A 826 -6.92 -2.63 47.67
N PHE A 827 -7.22 -3.35 48.75
CA PHE A 827 -6.43 -3.43 50.00
C PHE A 827 -5.81 -4.81 50.23
N TYR A 828 -5.64 -5.63 49.19
CA TYR A 828 -5.05 -6.96 49.32
C TYR A 828 -3.68 -6.83 50.02
N ALA A 829 -3.50 -7.44 51.18
CA ALA A 829 -2.27 -7.38 51.99
C ALA A 829 -1.81 -5.96 52.37
N ALA A 830 -2.73 -5.00 52.46
CA ALA A 830 -2.52 -3.76 53.21
C ALA A 830 -2.68 -4.08 54.71
N GLN A 831 -1.60 -4.59 55.30
CA GLN A 831 -1.65 -5.36 56.55
C GLN A 831 -2.18 -4.57 57.74
N VAL A 832 -1.86 -3.28 57.80
CA VAL A 832 -2.14 -2.40 58.96
C VAL A 832 -3.31 -1.45 58.73
N PHE A 833 -3.89 -1.41 57.53
CA PHE A 833 -4.99 -0.49 57.19
C PHE A 833 -6.24 -0.72 58.05
N ASN A 834 -6.67 0.30 58.80
CA ASN A 834 -7.85 0.20 59.66
C ASN A 834 -8.62 1.53 59.83
N HIS A 835 -8.96 2.20 58.73
CA HIS A 835 -9.71 3.47 58.76
C HIS A 835 -11.15 3.37 58.24
N PRO A 836 -12.09 4.19 58.75
CA PRO A 836 -13.50 4.14 58.34
C PRO A 836 -13.72 4.39 56.84
N LEU A 837 -14.58 3.57 56.22
CA LEU A 837 -14.98 3.65 54.80
C LEU A 837 -16.51 3.76 54.61
N ALA A 838 -17.26 4.00 55.68
CA ALA A 838 -18.72 3.99 55.65
C ALA A 838 -19.34 5.09 54.75
N ALA A 839 -18.60 6.16 54.45
CA ALA A 839 -19.07 7.25 53.59
C ALA A 839 -18.94 6.93 52.08
N TRP A 840 -18.29 5.84 51.69
CA TRP A 840 -18.16 5.44 50.30
C TRP A 840 -19.49 5.02 49.68
N THR A 841 -19.73 5.46 48.44
CA THR A 841 -20.88 5.02 47.62
C THR A 841 -20.43 3.90 46.69
N THR A 842 -20.95 2.69 46.90
CA THR A 842 -20.51 1.48 46.19
C THR A 842 -21.53 0.93 45.19
N SER A 843 -22.58 1.68 44.87
CA SER A 843 -23.71 1.21 44.03
C SER A 843 -23.34 0.77 42.62
N SER A 844 -22.19 1.23 42.10
CA SER A 844 -21.70 0.90 40.76
C SER A 844 -20.69 -0.26 40.76
N ALA A 845 -20.28 -0.74 41.93
CA ALA A 845 -19.27 -1.78 42.05
C ALA A 845 -19.84 -3.15 41.68
N VAL A 846 -19.16 -3.83 40.75
CA VAL A 846 -19.56 -5.16 40.24
C VAL A 846 -18.64 -6.26 40.78
N ASP A 847 -17.36 -5.98 40.99
CA ASP A 847 -16.35 -6.92 41.49
C ASP A 847 -15.68 -6.38 42.77
N MET A 848 -15.87 -7.08 43.88
CA MET A 848 -15.23 -6.81 45.19
C MET A 848 -14.28 -7.94 45.61
N SER A 849 -13.89 -8.81 44.68
CA SER A 849 -13.08 -9.98 44.98
C SER A 849 -11.77 -9.60 45.66
N SER A 850 -11.46 -10.28 46.75
CA SER A 850 -10.21 -10.12 47.52
C SER A 850 -9.91 -8.70 48.01
N MET A 851 -10.91 -7.81 48.07
CA MET A 851 -10.70 -6.39 48.38
C MET A 851 -9.89 -6.16 49.65
N PHE A 852 -10.17 -6.90 50.74
CA PHE A 852 -9.48 -6.85 52.03
C PHE A 852 -8.69 -8.14 52.35
N ARG A 853 -8.39 -8.95 51.33
CA ARG A 853 -7.67 -10.21 51.54
C ARG A 853 -6.32 -9.96 52.20
N LYS A 854 -6.05 -10.56 53.36
CA LYS A 854 -4.86 -10.36 54.20
C LYS A 854 -4.67 -8.92 54.73
N ALA A 855 -5.74 -8.11 54.78
CA ALA A 855 -5.73 -6.86 55.53
C ALA A 855 -5.93 -7.16 57.02
N TYR A 856 -4.87 -7.60 57.69
CA TYR A 856 -4.93 -8.21 59.02
C TYR A 856 -5.60 -7.33 60.09
N ALA A 857 -5.34 -6.02 60.06
CA ALA A 857 -5.86 -5.06 61.03
C ALA A 857 -7.27 -4.53 60.73
N PHE A 858 -7.79 -4.73 59.52
CA PHE A 858 -9.02 -4.06 59.07
C PHE A 858 -10.25 -4.54 59.86
N ASN A 859 -10.91 -3.62 60.56
CA ASN A 859 -12.10 -3.89 61.35
C ASN A 859 -13.00 -2.65 61.47
N GLN A 860 -13.54 -2.17 60.34
CA GLN A 860 -14.37 -0.96 60.28
C GLN A 860 -15.77 -1.25 59.70
N PRO A 861 -16.83 -0.53 60.14
CA PRO A 861 -18.19 -0.76 59.66
C PRO A 861 -18.33 -0.51 58.15
N LEU A 862 -19.07 -1.40 57.47
CA LEU A 862 -19.35 -1.36 56.02
C LEU A 862 -20.85 -1.54 55.71
N ASP A 863 -21.72 -1.49 56.71
CA ASP A 863 -23.16 -1.72 56.62
C ASP A 863 -23.90 -0.69 55.75
N SER A 864 -23.31 0.50 55.56
CA SER A 864 -23.85 1.53 54.66
C SER A 864 -23.64 1.27 53.17
N TRP A 865 -22.81 0.29 52.80
CA TRP A 865 -22.45 0.02 51.41
C TRP A 865 -23.62 -0.55 50.60
N LYS A 866 -23.74 -0.08 49.35
CA LYS A 866 -24.77 -0.51 48.39
C LYS A 866 -24.20 -1.60 47.49
N THR A 867 -24.57 -2.86 47.75
CA THR A 867 -23.97 -4.04 47.10
C THR A 867 -24.84 -4.71 46.04
N SER A 868 -25.99 -4.14 45.67
CA SER A 868 -26.96 -4.77 44.75
C SER A 868 -26.43 -5.06 43.33
N ALA A 869 -25.35 -4.39 42.91
CA ALA A 869 -24.70 -4.62 41.62
C ALA A 869 -23.52 -5.61 41.69
N VAL A 870 -23.11 -6.03 42.89
CA VAL A 870 -21.94 -6.89 43.10
C VAL A 870 -22.27 -8.31 42.68
N THR A 871 -21.44 -8.86 41.79
CA THR A 871 -21.61 -10.22 41.24
C THR A 871 -20.64 -11.24 41.83
N THR A 872 -19.54 -10.78 42.44
CA THR A 872 -18.56 -11.63 43.11
C THR A 872 -17.95 -10.95 44.33
N MET A 873 -17.86 -11.74 45.43
CA MET A 873 -17.22 -11.37 46.69
C MET A 873 -16.11 -12.36 47.05
N LYS A 874 -15.59 -13.09 46.05
CA LYS A 874 -14.58 -14.13 46.21
C LYS A 874 -13.40 -13.67 47.05
N GLY A 875 -13.20 -14.31 48.19
CA GLY A 875 -12.07 -14.05 49.08
C GLY A 875 -12.01 -12.64 49.65
N MET A 876 -13.11 -11.87 49.64
CA MET A 876 -13.12 -10.44 49.99
C MET A 876 -12.43 -10.13 51.32
N PHE A 877 -12.66 -10.93 52.35
CA PHE A 877 -12.08 -10.82 53.70
C PHE A 877 -11.15 -11.99 54.04
N ALA A 878 -10.67 -12.75 53.06
CA ALA A 878 -9.82 -13.91 53.32
C ALA A 878 -8.54 -13.48 54.06
N GLY A 879 -8.33 -13.95 55.29
CA GLY A 879 -7.21 -13.58 56.15
C GLY A 879 -7.30 -12.17 56.73
N ALA A 880 -8.47 -11.51 56.71
CA ALA A 880 -8.73 -10.30 57.47
C ALA A 880 -8.97 -10.67 58.94
N VAL A 881 -7.89 -10.96 59.66
CA VAL A 881 -7.89 -11.60 60.97
C VAL A 881 -8.77 -10.89 62.00
N SER A 882 -8.74 -9.55 62.02
CA SER A 882 -9.47 -8.73 63.01
C SER A 882 -10.91 -8.37 62.60
N PHE A 883 -11.34 -8.69 61.39
CA PHE A 883 -12.61 -8.19 60.85
C PHE A 883 -13.82 -8.85 61.53
N ASN A 884 -14.65 -8.07 62.21
CA ASN A 884 -15.90 -8.52 62.81
C ASN A 884 -16.95 -7.40 62.89
N GLN A 885 -17.46 -6.96 61.73
CA GLN A 885 -18.40 -5.86 61.61
C GLN A 885 -19.72 -6.30 60.96
N PRO A 886 -20.85 -5.62 61.24
CA PRO A 886 -22.14 -6.00 60.69
C PRO A 886 -22.19 -5.84 59.17
N LEU A 887 -22.74 -6.85 58.48
CA LEU A 887 -22.91 -6.87 57.02
C LEU A 887 -24.34 -7.22 56.56
N GLY A 888 -25.29 -7.40 57.50
CA GLY A 888 -26.64 -7.89 57.18
C GLY A 888 -27.47 -6.97 56.27
N SER A 889 -27.13 -5.68 56.20
CA SER A 889 -27.80 -4.70 55.32
C SER A 889 -27.49 -4.87 53.83
N TRP A 890 -26.47 -5.65 53.48
CA TRP A 890 -26.04 -5.86 52.11
C TRP A 890 -27.09 -6.57 51.25
N LYS A 891 -27.17 -6.20 49.97
CA LYS A 891 -28.04 -6.82 48.97
C LYS A 891 -27.20 -7.74 48.09
N THR A 892 -27.36 -9.05 48.25
CA THR A 892 -26.50 -10.07 47.63
C THR A 892 -27.17 -10.83 46.49
N SER A 893 -28.38 -10.45 46.06
CA SER A 893 -29.15 -11.17 45.06
C SER A 893 -28.46 -11.31 43.70
N ALA A 894 -27.49 -10.45 43.37
CA ALA A 894 -26.69 -10.53 42.15
C ALA A 894 -25.40 -11.37 42.30
N VAL A 895 -25.03 -11.77 43.52
CA VAL A 895 -23.77 -12.47 43.81
C VAL A 895 -23.84 -13.92 43.34
N THR A 896 -22.81 -14.36 42.63
CA THR A 896 -22.67 -15.72 42.09
C THR A 896 -21.50 -16.50 42.69
N ASP A 897 -20.47 -15.83 43.21
CA ASP A 897 -19.28 -16.45 43.81
C ASP A 897 -18.97 -15.81 45.19
N MET A 898 -19.07 -16.62 46.24
CA MET A 898 -18.73 -16.29 47.63
C MET A 898 -17.56 -17.14 48.16
N SER A 899 -16.86 -17.87 47.27
CA SER A 899 -15.78 -18.76 47.67
C SER A 899 -14.69 -18.01 48.44
N PHE A 900 -14.23 -18.61 49.53
CA PHE A 900 -13.20 -18.13 50.43
C PHE A 900 -13.49 -16.78 51.08
N MET A 901 -14.71 -16.23 50.99
CA MET A 901 -15.01 -14.84 51.36
C MET A 901 -14.47 -14.46 52.74
N PHE A 902 -14.60 -15.34 53.73
CA PHE A 902 -14.11 -15.17 55.10
C PHE A 902 -13.01 -16.16 55.48
N GLN A 903 -12.37 -16.85 54.54
CA GLN A 903 -11.34 -17.84 54.85
C GLN A 903 -10.28 -17.26 55.79
N LYS A 904 -10.07 -17.84 56.97
CA LYS A 904 -9.13 -17.39 58.01
C LYS A 904 -9.40 -15.97 58.54
N ALA A 905 -10.64 -15.50 58.49
CA ALA A 905 -11.08 -14.31 59.20
C ALA A 905 -11.39 -14.70 60.67
N PHE A 906 -10.33 -14.88 61.47
CA PHE A 906 -10.42 -15.52 62.79
C PHE A 906 -11.38 -14.87 63.78
N ALA A 907 -11.63 -13.55 63.67
CA ALA A 907 -12.54 -12.82 64.55
C ALA A 907 -13.99 -12.73 64.05
N PHE A 908 -14.28 -13.15 62.81
CA PHE A 908 -15.57 -12.89 62.18
C PHE A 908 -16.69 -13.77 62.77
N ASP A 909 -17.70 -13.13 63.36
CA ASP A 909 -18.95 -13.75 63.85
C ASP A 909 -20.16 -12.85 63.54
N GLY A 910 -20.08 -12.04 62.48
CA GLY A 910 -21.13 -11.10 62.08
C GLY A 910 -22.35 -11.80 61.48
N TRP A 911 -23.55 -11.36 61.85
CA TRP A 911 -24.79 -11.94 61.32
C TRP A 911 -25.03 -11.58 59.84
N ILE A 912 -25.24 -12.62 59.03
CA ILE A 912 -25.44 -12.57 57.57
C ILE A 912 -26.56 -13.50 57.08
N GLY A 913 -27.38 -14.04 57.98
CA GLY A 913 -28.47 -14.97 57.62
C GLY A 913 -29.51 -14.36 56.69
N CYS A 914 -29.68 -13.04 56.71
CA CYS A 914 -30.63 -12.30 55.85
C CYS A 914 -30.18 -12.08 54.40
N TRP A 915 -29.00 -12.56 54.00
CA TRP A 915 -28.53 -12.46 52.62
C TRP A 915 -29.35 -13.32 51.66
N ASP A 916 -29.57 -12.81 50.45
CA ASP A 916 -30.14 -13.57 49.34
C ASP A 916 -29.02 -14.32 48.63
N THR A 917 -29.03 -15.65 48.72
CA THR A 917 -28.04 -16.55 48.11
C THR A 917 -28.57 -17.28 46.90
N SER A 918 -29.77 -16.96 46.40
CA SER A 918 -30.48 -17.70 45.34
C SER A 918 -29.75 -17.75 43.99
N ASN A 919 -28.74 -16.91 43.79
CA ASN A 919 -27.89 -16.90 42.59
C ASN A 919 -26.45 -17.37 42.82
N VAL A 920 -26.08 -17.69 44.06
CA VAL A 920 -24.74 -18.17 44.43
C VAL A 920 -24.53 -19.59 43.88
N ARG A 921 -23.38 -19.80 43.24
CA ARG A 921 -22.97 -21.10 42.66
C ARG A 921 -21.77 -21.71 43.35
N ASP A 922 -20.93 -20.89 43.97
CA ASP A 922 -19.67 -21.31 44.60
C ASP A 922 -19.57 -20.74 46.02
N MET A 923 -19.53 -21.63 47.01
CA MET A 923 -19.33 -21.35 48.44
C MET A 923 -18.07 -22.03 48.99
N GLN A 924 -17.18 -22.51 48.11
CA GLN A 924 -15.96 -23.20 48.49
C GLN A 924 -15.18 -22.43 49.56
N GLY A 925 -14.87 -23.08 50.68
CA GLY A 925 -14.00 -22.53 51.72
C GLY A 925 -14.48 -21.22 52.35
N MET A 926 -15.76 -20.85 52.22
CA MET A 926 -16.28 -19.52 52.59
C MET A 926 -15.91 -19.11 54.02
N PHE A 927 -15.99 -20.03 54.98
CA PHE A 927 -15.65 -19.85 56.41
C PHE A 927 -14.45 -20.72 56.84
N SER A 928 -13.66 -21.22 55.89
CA SER A 928 -12.53 -22.10 56.19
C SER A 928 -11.53 -21.40 57.13
N GLY A 929 -11.35 -21.90 58.34
CA GLY A 929 -10.50 -21.35 59.38
C GLY A 929 -11.09 -20.16 60.15
N SER A 930 -12.37 -19.81 59.96
CA SER A 930 -13.07 -18.78 60.77
C SER A 930 -13.51 -19.38 62.10
N SER A 931 -12.57 -19.52 63.03
CA SER A 931 -12.71 -20.36 64.23
C SER A 931 -13.87 -19.97 65.17
N VAL A 932 -14.32 -18.72 65.17
CA VAL A 932 -15.34 -18.22 66.10
C VAL A 932 -16.74 -18.07 65.47
N PHE A 933 -16.86 -18.27 64.15
CA PHE A 933 -18.10 -18.04 63.44
C PHE A 933 -19.20 -19.04 63.85
N ASN A 934 -20.33 -18.55 64.32
CA ASN A 934 -21.46 -19.38 64.77
C ASN A 934 -22.83 -18.73 64.57
N GLN A 935 -23.00 -17.91 63.53
CA GLN A 935 -24.27 -17.26 63.21
C GLN A 935 -25.19 -18.15 62.37
N SER A 936 -26.51 -18.02 62.56
CA SER A 936 -27.51 -18.84 61.84
C SER A 936 -27.60 -18.47 60.35
N LEU A 937 -27.62 -19.51 59.50
CA LEU A 937 -27.65 -19.43 58.03
C LEU A 937 -28.80 -20.23 57.39
N GLY A 938 -29.74 -20.73 58.19
CA GLY A 938 -30.80 -21.63 57.73
C GLY A 938 -31.74 -21.02 56.67
N THR A 939 -31.79 -19.69 56.57
CA THR A 939 -32.62 -18.95 55.60
C THR A 939 -31.99 -18.79 54.21
N TRP A 940 -30.79 -19.32 53.99
CA TRP A 940 -30.11 -19.25 52.70
C TRP A 940 -30.72 -20.22 51.69
N ASP A 941 -30.90 -19.75 50.45
CA ASP A 941 -31.24 -20.56 49.29
C ASP A 941 -29.96 -21.14 48.67
N THR A 942 -29.79 -22.47 48.76
CA THR A 942 -28.62 -23.20 48.24
C THR A 942 -28.91 -23.95 46.95
N THR A 943 -30.10 -23.81 46.36
CA THR A 943 -30.57 -24.60 45.19
C THR A 943 -29.67 -24.52 43.95
N LYS A 944 -28.87 -23.45 43.82
CA LYS A 944 -27.93 -23.23 42.70
C LYS A 944 -26.46 -23.47 43.06
N VAL A 945 -26.15 -23.80 44.31
CA VAL A 945 -24.76 -23.99 44.76
C VAL A 945 -24.24 -25.33 44.25
N THR A 946 -23.07 -25.29 43.63
CA THR A 946 -22.42 -26.47 43.02
C THR A 946 -21.16 -26.92 43.77
N ASP A 947 -20.53 -26.03 44.54
CA ASP A 947 -19.32 -26.30 45.32
C ASP A 947 -19.47 -25.75 46.75
N MET A 948 -19.39 -26.64 47.74
CA MET A 948 -19.36 -26.35 49.17
C MET A 948 -18.10 -26.96 49.84
N SER A 949 -17.11 -27.34 49.05
CA SER A 949 -15.88 -27.96 49.56
C SER A 949 -15.19 -27.05 50.59
N GLY A 950 -14.85 -27.62 51.74
CA GLY A 950 -14.20 -26.92 52.84
C GLY A 950 -14.96 -25.72 53.42
N MET A 951 -16.27 -25.54 53.12
CA MET A 951 -17.02 -24.33 53.48
C MET A 951 -16.87 -23.92 54.96
N PHE A 952 -16.88 -24.89 55.88
CA PHE A 952 -16.70 -24.71 57.33
C PHE A 952 -15.44 -25.42 57.86
N GLU A 953 -14.47 -25.75 57.00
CA GLU A 953 -13.25 -26.43 57.41
C GLU A 953 -12.51 -25.61 58.49
N GLY A 954 -12.30 -26.14 59.69
CA GLY A 954 -11.67 -25.41 60.80
C GLY A 954 -12.52 -24.29 61.42
N ALA A 955 -13.83 -24.21 61.13
CA ALA A 955 -14.77 -23.32 61.80
C ALA A 955 -15.19 -23.90 63.17
N ILE A 956 -14.26 -23.84 64.13
CA ILE A 956 -14.33 -24.54 65.43
C ILE A 956 -15.65 -24.32 66.18
N ALA A 957 -16.18 -23.10 66.22
CA ALA A 957 -17.38 -22.74 66.99
C ALA A 957 -18.71 -23.00 66.26
N PHE A 958 -18.70 -23.33 64.96
CA PHE A 958 -19.92 -23.41 64.17
C PHE A 958 -20.79 -24.61 64.58
N ASN A 959 -22.03 -24.35 65.00
CA ASN A 959 -22.99 -25.37 65.41
C ASN A 959 -24.45 -24.96 65.11
N GLN A 960 -24.68 -24.24 64.01
CA GLN A 960 -26.02 -23.78 63.63
C GLN A 960 -26.71 -24.75 62.66
N PRO A 961 -28.05 -24.88 62.70
CA PRO A 961 -28.78 -25.81 61.85
C PRO A 961 -28.66 -25.39 60.38
N VAL A 962 -28.27 -26.36 59.55
CA VAL A 962 -28.13 -26.24 58.09
C VAL A 962 -28.82 -27.39 57.34
N GLY A 963 -29.51 -28.28 58.06
CA GLY A 963 -30.18 -29.46 57.50
C GLY A 963 -31.27 -29.12 56.47
N GLU A 964 -31.87 -27.93 56.52
CA GLU A 964 -32.93 -27.50 55.58
C GLU A 964 -32.40 -26.97 54.24
N TRP A 965 -31.08 -26.94 54.04
CA TRP A 965 -30.47 -26.55 52.77
C TRP A 965 -30.73 -27.58 51.65
N ASP A 966 -31.01 -27.11 50.45
CA ASP A 966 -31.06 -27.93 49.23
C ASP A 966 -29.63 -28.14 48.70
N THR A 967 -29.16 -29.38 48.77
CA THR A 967 -27.84 -29.84 48.33
C THR A 967 -27.88 -30.56 46.97
N SER A 968 -29.03 -30.64 46.29
CA SER A 968 -29.21 -31.45 45.08
C SER A 968 -28.35 -31.03 43.89
N ALA A 969 -27.95 -29.74 43.84
CA ALA A 969 -27.05 -29.19 42.82
C ALA A 969 -25.56 -29.29 43.21
N VAL A 970 -25.24 -29.64 44.46
CA VAL A 970 -23.86 -29.65 44.97
C VAL A 970 -23.12 -30.87 44.44
N THR A 971 -21.99 -30.62 43.77
CA THR A 971 -21.11 -31.66 43.22
C THR A 971 -19.87 -31.94 44.07
N ASP A 972 -19.52 -31.03 44.99
CA ASP A 972 -18.37 -31.19 45.89
C ASP A 972 -18.70 -30.72 47.32
N LEU A 973 -18.69 -31.67 48.26
CA LEU A 973 -18.85 -31.49 49.72
C LEU A 973 -17.57 -31.88 50.48
N SER A 974 -16.45 -32.09 49.78
CA SER A 974 -15.21 -32.55 50.38
C SER A 974 -14.77 -31.61 51.50
N HIS A 975 -14.38 -32.19 52.65
CA HIS A 975 -13.88 -31.45 53.82
C HIS A 975 -14.82 -30.36 54.38
N MET A 976 -16.11 -30.31 54.00
CA MET A 976 -17.03 -29.22 54.38
C MET A 976 -16.99 -28.88 55.87
N PHE A 977 -16.94 -29.88 56.76
CA PHE A 977 -16.86 -29.73 58.22
C PHE A 977 -15.55 -30.29 58.82
N HIS A 978 -14.52 -30.49 58.01
CA HIS A 978 -13.24 -30.99 58.52
C HIS A 978 -12.70 -30.05 59.61
N GLU A 979 -12.40 -30.56 60.80
CA GLU A 979 -11.98 -29.74 61.97
C GLU A 979 -13.02 -28.73 62.52
N ALA A 980 -14.30 -28.80 62.13
CA ALA A 980 -15.39 -28.01 62.73
C ALA A 980 -15.90 -28.67 64.03
N SER A 981 -15.10 -28.63 65.10
CA SER A 981 -15.27 -29.51 66.28
C SER A 981 -16.57 -29.32 67.08
N SER A 982 -17.25 -28.16 66.99
CA SER A 982 -18.51 -27.92 67.72
C SER A 982 -19.76 -28.36 66.95
N PHE A 983 -19.63 -28.74 65.68
CA PHE A 983 -20.76 -29.04 64.82
C PHE A 983 -21.41 -30.39 65.21
N ASN A 984 -22.66 -30.33 65.65
CA ASN A 984 -23.44 -31.51 66.06
C ASN A 984 -24.92 -31.40 65.63
N GLN A 985 -25.17 -30.78 64.47
CA GLN A 985 -26.52 -30.60 63.93
C GLN A 985 -26.90 -31.74 62.97
N PRO A 986 -28.19 -32.10 62.86
CA PRO A 986 -28.63 -33.11 61.92
C PRO A 986 -28.48 -32.64 60.46
N VAL A 987 -27.97 -33.52 59.61
CA VAL A 987 -27.80 -33.32 58.15
C VAL A 987 -28.45 -34.44 57.33
N SER A 988 -29.41 -35.17 57.92
CA SER A 988 -30.03 -36.35 57.31
C SER A 988 -30.89 -36.07 56.06
N SER A 989 -31.18 -34.79 55.78
CA SER A 989 -31.98 -34.30 54.64
C SER A 989 -31.15 -33.90 53.43
N TRP A 990 -29.82 -34.00 53.52
CA TRP A 990 -28.87 -33.62 52.47
C TRP A 990 -28.60 -34.71 51.43
#